data_AF-A0AAN9HI52-F1
#
_entry.id   AF-A0AAN9HI52-F1
#
_cell.length_a   1.000
_cell.length_b   1.000
_cell.length_c   1.000
_cell.angle_alpha   90.00
_cell.angle_beta   90.00
_cell.angle_gamma   90.00
#
_symmetry.space_group_name_H-M   'P 1'
#
loop_
_entity.id
_entity.type
_entity.pdbx_description
1 polymer ?
#
loop_
_entity_poly.entity_id
_entity_poly.type
_entity_poly.pdbx_seq_one_letter_code
_entity_poly.pdbx_strand_id
1 'polypeptide(L)'
;MSSPACCPAPCNNGNPLTWLLCPNIDHVSSALKILVDLAREDKGELVEKVLQHCNPELCIDVLRKLLKSSASWLSSTAACIFGVLLENELMMLKLQKGTEEDNNLICDLAQMLTEDESDVVMNAAAAIASLVETASGRMWLLQNQCMFNEVLESLSVLLENDRENTVNSAALVLARLSLCEETCEKVLSHSSAFKTFRRLAQCLSCSHKDTAMNAAFAVGRLCGSRQAKILILREAKEHQLVNRLQALLSSGPGVEMGQTACFALSCLANDEDGHALLMESTSIPALLDGLLQLLQSPEADSIWFAAMTVRVLVSRPSGVIPVRMHYPLLDQLKLLSVSPSTGPELQEEVNMCLRRLEHLSKPPPVKVTNLSSTSCTVSWERCEPESGLEVTYSLVDRDIMLYHGLLCQVTLPGSPNQSMKPLSLQLSLSTPDGDISPFSEPVVIDPEQLDIRLEPPRELCVIGSTATHVRLCWIEPEGRVKPKSYQIYCNDTLLKSTTHLGATVSGLSPATSYKLSVSSLSPGDTESPRAVTEVRTADGQDHAPSALTVVVLGRHELQINWGFPVAPLGRLFKYELHMNGCVVYVGTERAYAARRLSANTAYTCTVTAITSRGRCHSSPVTKKTARDEYLHSSRYILSPSHQTASKYSSSSPSIQVIREVKKNDTNSPATLKSKVNPTLVQHRAIDLRKDRQRQSSVQIHSAKAIQSSSHTSKSGRQGPAVVFPESSTDRLTAPNGEHSEYIFRKQSLSSIPEDFAHVRAKISPARLMRWSSDREVPIDRDKLPCISKKISEDVRLLQPVSFSWSNLEWTKQHQNRSQRDRIKTVLKVQSQQRGRRYQVPSQTKLINKWSRLPLTVHMFP
;
A
#
# COMPACT_ATOMS: atom_id res chain seq x y z
N MET A 1 55.93 74.26 -6.77
CA MET A 1 55.09 75.48 -6.81
C MET A 1 54.20 75.50 -5.58
N SER A 2 53.46 76.59 -5.35
CA SER A 2 52.72 76.88 -4.12
C SER A 2 51.79 75.75 -3.66
N SER A 3 51.80 75.42 -2.36
CA SER A 3 50.73 74.61 -1.77
C SER A 3 49.45 75.44 -1.70
N PRO A 4 48.29 74.94 -2.17
CA PRO A 4 47.02 75.53 -1.80
C PRO A 4 46.80 75.35 -0.29
N ALA A 5 46.24 76.36 0.38
CA ALA A 5 45.96 76.30 1.80
C ALA A 5 44.71 75.44 2.04
N CYS A 6 44.89 74.25 2.62
CA CYS A 6 43.78 73.55 3.27
C CYS A 6 43.29 74.39 4.47
N CYS A 7 41.98 74.41 4.72
CA CYS A 7 41.31 75.45 5.50
C CYS A 7 41.90 75.66 6.93
N PRO A 8 42.09 76.92 7.38
CA PRO A 8 42.57 77.20 8.72
C PRO A 8 41.45 77.08 9.76
N ALA A 9 41.71 76.29 10.81
CA ALA A 9 40.85 76.10 11.99
C ALA A 9 39.48 75.40 11.69
N PRO A 10 38.70 75.00 12.72
CA PRO A 10 37.72 73.92 12.55
C PRO A 10 36.49 74.34 11.74
N CYS A 11 36.06 73.43 10.86
CA CYS A 11 34.83 73.53 10.10
C CYS A 11 33.62 73.27 11.02
N ASN A 12 33.28 74.24 11.88
CA ASN A 12 32.37 74.13 13.03
C ASN A 12 30.88 73.79 12.74
N ASN A 13 30.54 73.35 11.52
CA ASN A 13 29.22 72.82 11.13
C ASN A 13 29.36 71.69 10.07
N GLY A 14 30.52 71.01 10.03
CA GLY A 14 30.83 70.04 8.97
C GLY A 14 30.04 68.73 9.06
N ASN A 15 29.12 68.51 8.12
CA ASN A 15 28.56 67.18 7.86
C ASN A 15 29.72 66.21 7.52
N PRO A 16 29.84 65.03 8.18
CA PRO A 16 30.96 64.11 7.99
C PRO A 16 31.15 63.66 6.53
N LEU A 17 30.09 63.62 5.71
CA LEU A 17 30.18 63.30 4.29
C LEU A 17 30.91 64.39 3.48
N THR A 18 30.88 65.64 3.91
CA THR A 18 31.67 66.72 3.29
C THR A 18 33.14 66.66 3.69
N TRP A 19 33.46 66.12 4.87
CA TRP A 19 34.82 65.83 5.31
C TRP A 19 35.41 64.58 4.63
N LEU A 20 34.57 63.58 4.33
CA LEU A 20 34.92 62.40 3.53
C LEU A 20 35.38 62.79 2.12
N LEU A 21 34.75 63.81 1.51
CA LEU A 21 35.15 64.35 0.20
C LEU A 21 36.36 65.31 0.24
N CYS A 22 36.98 65.52 1.41
CA CYS A 22 38.09 66.45 1.56
C CYS A 22 39.43 65.79 1.13
N PRO A 23 40.31 66.48 0.38
CA PRO A 23 41.64 65.95 0.04
C PRO A 23 42.60 65.83 1.25
N ASN A 24 42.22 66.30 2.44
CA ASN A 24 43.00 66.10 3.65
C ASN A 24 42.67 64.75 4.32
N ILE A 25 43.65 63.84 4.36
CA ILE A 25 43.50 62.51 4.96
C ILE A 25 43.16 62.55 6.47
N ASP A 26 43.51 63.61 7.21
CA ASP A 26 43.09 63.78 8.61
C ASP A 26 41.58 64.10 8.73
N HIS A 27 41.00 64.82 7.75
CA HIS A 27 39.56 65.05 7.68
C HIS A 27 38.83 63.76 7.29
N VAL A 28 39.34 63.02 6.31
CA VAL A 28 38.82 61.68 5.95
C VAL A 28 38.87 60.72 7.14
N SER A 29 40.00 60.69 7.87
CA SER A 29 40.15 59.90 9.11
C SER A 29 39.16 60.29 10.21
N SER A 30 38.75 61.56 10.26
CA SER A 30 37.79 62.06 11.24
C SER A 30 36.35 61.75 10.82
N ALA A 31 36.03 61.95 9.54
CA ALA A 31 34.77 61.57 8.93
C ALA A 31 34.45 60.07 9.11
N LEU A 32 35.40 59.20 8.76
CA LEU A 32 35.23 57.75 8.81
C LEU A 32 34.94 57.21 10.23
N LYS A 33 35.48 57.86 11.28
CA LYS A 33 35.16 57.51 12.67
C LYS A 33 33.71 57.87 13.00
N ILE A 34 33.32 59.12 12.73
CA ILE A 34 31.94 59.60 12.93
C ILE A 34 30.93 58.74 12.16
N LEU A 35 31.27 58.31 10.93
CA LEU A 35 30.42 57.45 10.11
C LEU A 35 30.33 56.01 10.64
N VAL A 36 31.39 55.44 11.24
CA VAL A 36 31.33 54.10 11.88
C VAL A 36 30.66 54.12 13.25
N ASP A 37 30.85 55.19 14.03
CA ASP A 37 30.14 55.33 15.31
C ASP A 37 28.64 55.52 15.04
N LEU A 38 28.28 56.32 14.02
CA LEU A 38 26.91 56.38 13.50
C LEU A 38 26.41 55.03 12.96
N ALA A 39 27.23 54.25 12.26
CA ALA A 39 26.88 52.92 11.77
C ALA A 39 26.51 51.91 12.88
N ARG A 40 26.94 52.18 14.13
CA ARG A 40 26.60 51.39 15.32
C ARG A 40 25.38 51.93 16.06
N GLU A 41 25.23 53.25 16.12
CA GLU A 41 24.15 53.92 16.86
C GLU A 41 22.84 53.97 16.07
N ASP A 42 22.88 54.40 14.80
CA ASP A 42 21.72 54.40 13.89
C ASP A 42 22.13 54.08 12.44
N LYS A 43 21.92 52.81 12.05
CA LYS A 43 22.10 52.32 10.68
C LYS A 43 21.23 53.07 9.66
N GLY A 44 20.02 53.44 10.05
CA GLY A 44 19.05 54.13 9.19
C GLY A 44 19.50 55.56 8.89
N GLU A 45 19.88 56.30 9.93
CA GLU A 45 20.36 57.68 9.78
C GLU A 45 21.65 57.76 8.94
N LEU A 46 22.55 56.77 9.02
CA LEU A 46 23.70 56.66 8.11
C LEU A 46 23.28 56.52 6.64
N VAL A 47 22.38 55.57 6.35
CA VAL A 47 21.88 55.34 4.98
C VAL A 47 21.14 56.58 4.47
N GLU A 48 20.29 57.19 5.28
CA GLU A 48 19.54 58.40 4.93
C GLU A 48 20.48 59.57 4.63
N LYS A 49 21.46 59.86 5.51
CA LYS A 49 22.47 60.90 5.29
C LYS A 49 23.25 60.69 3.98
N VAL A 50 23.60 59.45 3.65
CA VAL A 50 24.31 59.13 2.39
C VAL A 50 23.40 59.30 1.18
N LEU A 51 22.15 58.84 1.24
CA LEU A 51 21.20 58.95 0.13
C LEU A 51 20.75 60.40 -0.14
N GLN A 52 20.60 61.22 0.90
CA GLN A 52 20.20 62.63 0.83
C GLN A 52 21.36 63.59 0.57
N HIS A 53 22.61 63.13 0.58
CA HIS A 53 23.76 63.99 0.33
C HIS A 53 23.73 64.58 -1.09
N CYS A 54 24.10 65.86 -1.25
CA CYS A 54 24.06 66.57 -2.54
C CYS A 54 24.85 65.88 -3.66
N ASN A 55 25.85 65.06 -3.31
CA ASN A 55 26.59 64.20 -4.22
C ASN A 55 26.79 62.82 -3.56
N PRO A 56 25.89 61.85 -3.76
CA PRO A 56 25.95 60.55 -3.11
C PRO A 56 26.99 59.63 -3.78
N GLU A 57 27.04 59.62 -5.11
CA GLU A 57 27.98 58.77 -5.88
C GLU A 57 29.45 59.10 -5.54
N LEU A 58 29.79 60.38 -5.40
CA LEU A 58 31.14 60.80 -5.00
C LEU A 58 31.54 60.30 -3.61
N CYS A 59 30.60 60.20 -2.67
CA CYS A 59 30.87 59.61 -1.35
C CYS A 59 31.10 58.10 -1.45
N ILE A 60 30.28 57.41 -2.26
CA ILE A 60 30.43 55.97 -2.56
C ILE A 60 31.80 55.70 -3.22
N ASP A 61 32.19 56.51 -4.21
CA ASP A 61 33.47 56.35 -4.93
C ASP A 61 34.68 56.59 -4.03
N VAL A 62 34.61 57.53 -3.08
CA VAL A 62 35.66 57.71 -2.08
C VAL A 62 35.71 56.50 -1.14
N LEU A 63 34.58 55.99 -0.66
CA LEU A 63 34.56 54.76 0.15
C LEU A 63 35.12 53.56 -0.63
N ARG A 64 34.78 53.40 -1.93
CA ARG A 64 35.31 52.32 -2.78
C ARG A 64 36.83 52.44 -2.95
N LYS A 65 37.35 53.65 -3.18
CA LYS A 65 38.80 53.93 -3.22
C LYS A 65 39.51 53.65 -1.89
N LEU A 66 38.80 53.78 -0.75
CA LEU A 66 39.34 53.49 0.58
C LEU A 66 39.43 51.98 0.88
N LEU A 67 38.62 51.12 0.23
CA LEU A 67 38.80 49.66 0.29
C LEU A 67 40.19 49.25 -0.24
N LYS A 68 40.66 49.91 -1.31
CA LYS A 68 41.98 49.69 -1.92
C LYS A 68 43.14 50.39 -1.19
N SER A 69 42.92 50.84 0.05
CA SER A 69 43.94 51.54 0.83
C SER A 69 44.95 50.59 1.45
N SER A 70 46.25 50.87 1.27
CA SER A 70 47.35 50.12 1.90
C SER A 70 47.44 50.28 3.42
N ALA A 71 46.50 51.00 4.04
CA ALA A 71 46.35 51.08 5.49
C ALA A 71 45.14 50.25 5.90
N SER A 72 45.38 49.07 6.48
CA SER A 72 44.34 48.09 6.86
C SER A 72 43.18 48.66 7.69
N TRP A 73 43.43 49.69 8.50
CA TRP A 73 42.36 50.37 9.25
C TRP A 73 41.43 51.21 8.34
N LEU A 74 41.92 51.82 7.26
CA LEU A 74 41.08 52.57 6.31
C LEU A 74 40.18 51.62 5.51
N SER A 75 40.75 50.52 4.99
CA SER A 75 39.99 49.54 4.21
C SER A 75 38.98 48.78 5.08
N SER A 76 39.38 48.29 6.25
CA SER A 76 38.48 47.70 7.26
C SER A 76 37.34 48.64 7.67
N THR A 77 37.62 49.93 7.88
CA THR A 77 36.61 50.94 8.22
C THR A 77 35.68 51.25 7.04
N ALA A 78 36.19 51.30 5.81
CA ALA A 78 35.36 51.46 4.60
C ALA A 78 34.45 50.25 4.36
N ALA A 79 34.94 49.03 4.56
CA ALA A 79 34.12 47.81 4.48
C ALA A 79 33.03 47.76 5.56
N CYS A 80 33.31 48.22 6.78
CA CYS A 80 32.30 48.37 7.83
C CYS A 80 31.16 49.31 7.42
N ILE A 81 31.50 50.49 6.89
CA ILE A 81 30.50 51.45 6.38
C ILE A 81 29.71 50.85 5.21
N PHE A 82 30.38 50.20 4.25
CA PHE A 82 29.69 49.51 3.16
C PHE A 82 28.76 48.41 3.67
N GLY A 83 29.15 47.63 4.67
CA GLY A 83 28.31 46.57 5.21
C GLY A 83 26.96 47.06 5.70
N VAL A 84 26.91 48.18 6.42
CA VAL A 84 25.64 48.81 6.83
C VAL A 84 24.89 49.43 5.63
N LEU A 85 25.59 50.01 4.66
CA LEU A 85 24.96 50.52 3.43
C LEU A 85 24.35 49.42 2.54
N LEU A 86 24.93 48.21 2.55
CA LEU A 86 24.50 47.05 1.77
C LEU A 86 23.30 46.31 2.40
N GLU A 87 22.99 46.54 3.69
CA GLU A 87 21.76 46.05 4.33
C GLU A 87 20.50 46.73 3.76
N ASN A 88 20.63 47.88 3.09
CA ASN A 88 19.50 48.64 2.55
C ASN A 88 19.26 48.40 1.05
N GLU A 89 18.07 47.94 0.67
CA GLU A 89 17.75 47.59 -0.72
C GLU A 89 17.73 48.79 -1.69
N LEU A 90 17.37 50.00 -1.25
CA LEU A 90 17.41 51.19 -2.11
C LEU A 90 18.85 51.60 -2.42
N MET A 91 19.74 51.48 -1.44
CA MET A 91 21.18 51.73 -1.61
C MET A 91 21.84 50.66 -2.49
N MET A 92 21.49 49.39 -2.29
CA MET A 92 21.86 48.26 -3.15
C MET A 92 21.50 48.50 -4.64
N LEU A 93 20.24 48.86 -4.92
CA LEU A 93 19.76 49.13 -6.29
C LEU A 93 20.42 50.37 -6.93
N LYS A 94 21.01 51.25 -6.12
CA LYS A 94 21.78 52.42 -6.57
C LYS A 94 23.23 52.02 -6.87
N LEU A 95 23.87 51.28 -5.97
CA LEU A 95 25.21 50.72 -6.15
C LEU A 95 25.31 49.85 -7.42
N GLN A 96 24.32 49.00 -7.68
CA GLN A 96 24.29 48.14 -8.88
C GLN A 96 24.17 48.95 -10.19
N LYS A 97 23.54 50.14 -10.17
CA LYS A 97 23.41 51.00 -11.36
C LYS A 97 24.69 51.81 -11.65
N GLY A 98 25.56 51.98 -10.68
CA GLY A 98 26.82 52.73 -10.79
C GLY A 98 28.03 51.88 -11.20
N THR A 99 27.85 50.63 -11.64
CA THR A 99 28.95 49.73 -12.01
C THR A 99 29.41 49.94 -13.46
N GLU A 100 30.37 50.83 -13.66
CA GLU A 100 31.29 50.76 -14.82
C GLU A 100 32.35 49.67 -14.59
N GLU A 101 33.02 49.22 -15.67
CA GLU A 101 33.85 48.00 -15.68
C GLU A 101 35.01 48.01 -14.64
N ASP A 102 35.62 49.17 -14.37
CA ASP A 102 36.69 49.34 -13.36
C ASP A 102 36.20 49.44 -11.90
N ASN A 103 34.88 49.55 -11.66
CA ASN A 103 34.28 49.97 -10.38
C ASN A 103 33.56 48.85 -9.60
N ASN A 104 34.01 47.60 -9.74
CA ASN A 104 33.34 46.44 -9.13
C ASN A 104 33.59 46.29 -7.61
N LEU A 105 32.69 46.84 -6.79
CA LEU A 105 32.67 46.72 -5.32
C LEU A 105 32.78 45.26 -4.83
N ILE A 106 32.22 44.28 -5.56
CA ILE A 106 32.28 42.87 -5.18
C ILE A 106 33.71 42.34 -5.28
N CYS A 107 34.45 42.73 -6.33
CA CYS A 107 35.85 42.35 -6.50
C CYS A 107 36.71 42.93 -5.37
N ASP A 108 36.48 44.20 -5.02
CA ASP A 108 37.20 44.90 -3.96
C ASP A 108 37.00 44.21 -2.60
N LEU A 109 35.76 43.82 -2.28
CA LEU A 109 35.44 43.07 -1.05
C LEU A 109 35.93 41.62 -1.07
N ALA A 110 35.93 40.96 -2.23
CA ALA A 110 36.44 39.59 -2.38
C ALA A 110 37.95 39.52 -2.14
N GLN A 111 38.73 40.45 -2.72
CA GLN A 111 40.17 40.55 -2.49
C GLN A 111 40.50 40.74 -1.00
N MET A 112 39.72 41.56 -0.29
CA MET A 112 39.87 41.78 1.16
C MET A 112 39.58 40.53 2.02
N LEU A 113 39.01 39.44 1.49
CA LEU A 113 38.93 38.16 2.19
C LEU A 113 40.28 37.41 2.27
N THR A 114 41.27 37.83 1.48
CA THR A 114 42.59 37.17 1.37
C THR A 114 43.70 37.86 2.17
N GLU A 115 43.37 38.94 2.89
CA GLU A 115 44.28 39.77 3.69
C GLU A 115 44.71 39.12 5.02
N ASP A 116 45.93 39.43 5.50
CA ASP A 116 46.51 38.85 6.73
C ASP A 116 45.85 39.37 8.04
N GLU A 117 45.29 40.59 8.02
CA GLU A 117 44.75 41.26 9.22
C GLU A 117 43.26 40.92 9.42
N SER A 118 42.93 40.23 10.52
CA SER A 118 41.55 39.74 10.78
C SER A 118 40.49 40.83 10.70
N ASP A 119 40.77 42.05 11.16
CA ASP A 119 39.79 43.14 11.18
C ASP A 119 39.43 43.63 9.76
N VAL A 120 40.28 43.35 8.76
CA VAL A 120 39.99 43.56 7.34
C VAL A 120 39.06 42.46 6.84
N VAL A 121 39.47 41.20 7.03
CA VAL A 121 38.75 40.00 6.58
C VAL A 121 37.36 39.90 7.20
N MET A 122 37.21 40.14 8.51
CA MET A 122 35.93 40.07 9.20
C MET A 122 34.95 41.14 8.70
N ASN A 123 35.41 42.37 8.47
CA ASN A 123 34.55 43.45 7.97
C ASN A 123 34.21 43.28 6.48
N ALA A 124 35.13 42.74 5.67
CA ALA A 124 34.86 42.37 4.28
C ALA A 124 33.85 41.22 4.19
N ALA A 125 34.03 40.15 4.98
CA ALA A 125 33.09 39.05 5.07
C ALA A 125 31.72 39.50 5.62
N ALA A 126 31.67 40.40 6.60
CA ALA A 126 30.42 40.98 7.09
C ALA A 126 29.74 41.88 6.04
N ALA A 127 30.50 42.65 5.24
CA ALA A 127 29.94 43.43 4.14
C ALA A 127 29.38 42.53 3.02
N ILE A 128 30.05 41.42 2.70
CA ILE A 128 29.54 40.39 1.79
C ILE A 128 28.32 39.68 2.41
N ALA A 129 28.29 39.47 3.72
CA ALA A 129 27.13 38.93 4.42
C ALA A 129 25.91 39.86 4.30
N SER A 130 26.08 41.18 4.41
CA SER A 130 25.00 42.16 4.17
C SER A 130 24.57 42.19 2.70
N LEU A 131 25.51 42.20 1.76
CA LEU A 131 25.25 42.10 0.32
C LEU A 131 24.31 40.91 0.00
N VAL A 132 24.62 39.72 0.53
CA VAL A 132 23.86 38.49 0.24
C VAL A 132 22.68 38.26 1.20
N GLU A 133 22.34 39.21 2.06
CA GLU A 133 21.10 39.23 2.86
C GLU A 133 19.90 39.65 1.99
N THR A 134 20.09 40.64 1.11
CA THR A 134 19.07 41.05 0.13
C THR A 134 18.94 40.06 -1.02
N ALA A 135 17.73 39.94 -1.60
CA ALA A 135 17.53 39.14 -2.81
C ALA A 135 18.28 39.75 -4.01
N SER A 136 18.19 41.08 -4.15
CA SER A 136 18.87 41.86 -5.19
C SER A 136 20.40 41.65 -5.17
N GLY A 137 21.03 41.60 -3.99
CA GLY A 137 22.47 41.41 -3.86
C GLY A 137 22.95 39.98 -4.06
N ARG A 138 22.15 38.96 -3.69
CA ARG A 138 22.42 37.57 -4.11
C ARG A 138 22.47 37.45 -5.63
N MET A 139 21.53 38.09 -6.35
CA MET A 139 21.53 38.08 -7.81
C MET A 139 22.70 38.87 -8.42
N TRP A 140 23.07 40.03 -7.85
CA TRP A 140 24.22 40.82 -8.31
C TRP A 140 25.56 40.07 -8.16
N LEU A 141 25.71 39.28 -7.09
CA LEU A 141 26.85 38.39 -6.91
C LEU A 141 26.82 37.22 -7.91
N LEU A 142 25.67 36.56 -8.11
CA LEU A 142 25.52 35.45 -9.07
C LEU A 142 25.76 35.85 -10.53
N GLN A 143 25.45 37.10 -10.91
CA GLN A 143 25.78 37.66 -12.24
C GLN A 143 27.29 37.59 -12.53
N ASN A 144 28.12 37.71 -11.50
CA ASN A 144 29.58 37.77 -11.61
C ASN A 144 30.22 36.42 -11.22
N GLN A 145 29.98 35.37 -12.00
CA GLN A 145 30.38 33.98 -11.65
C GLN A 145 31.85 33.81 -11.26
N CYS A 146 32.78 34.57 -11.85
CA CYS A 146 34.19 34.54 -11.44
C CYS A 146 34.39 35.01 -9.98
N MET A 147 33.75 36.12 -9.61
CA MET A 147 33.80 36.68 -8.25
C MET A 147 33.06 35.82 -7.25
N PHE A 148 31.92 35.22 -7.65
CA PHE A 148 31.22 34.25 -6.82
C PHE A 148 32.11 33.03 -6.49
N ASN A 149 32.81 32.48 -7.48
CA ASN A 149 33.74 31.37 -7.28
C ASN A 149 34.93 31.78 -6.37
N GLU A 150 35.55 32.93 -6.62
CA GLU A 150 36.65 33.47 -5.80
C GLU A 150 36.22 33.64 -4.33
N VAL A 151 35.03 34.19 -4.09
CA VAL A 151 34.43 34.28 -2.74
C VAL A 151 34.21 32.87 -2.14
N LEU A 152 33.74 31.88 -2.89
CA LEU A 152 33.60 30.50 -2.39
C LEU A 152 34.94 29.79 -2.11
N GLU A 153 36.01 30.10 -2.84
CA GLU A 153 37.35 29.60 -2.54
C GLU A 153 37.87 30.25 -1.25
N SER A 154 37.81 31.58 -1.14
CA SER A 154 38.19 32.31 0.07
C SER A 154 37.41 31.83 1.30
N LEU A 155 36.08 31.72 1.24
CA LEU A 155 35.26 31.21 2.35
C LEU A 155 35.67 29.78 2.77
N SER A 156 36.02 28.91 1.81
CA SER A 156 36.49 27.55 2.10
C SER A 156 37.87 27.50 2.79
N VAL A 157 38.63 28.59 2.75
CA VAL A 157 39.90 28.78 3.49
C VAL A 157 39.66 29.48 4.82
N LEU A 158 38.77 30.48 4.87
CA LEU A 158 38.44 31.20 6.10
C LEU A 158 37.75 30.32 7.15
N LEU A 159 36.96 29.32 6.73
CA LEU A 159 36.44 28.28 7.62
C LEU A 159 37.55 27.40 8.25
N GLU A 160 38.77 27.38 7.70
CA GLU A 160 39.91 26.62 8.25
C GLU A 160 40.76 27.43 9.24
N ASN A 161 40.48 28.72 9.42
CA ASN A 161 41.24 29.62 10.30
C ASN A 161 41.13 29.23 11.80
N ASP A 162 42.19 29.50 12.57
CA ASP A 162 42.21 29.27 14.03
C ASP A 162 41.34 30.26 14.82
N ARG A 163 40.96 31.40 14.23
CA ARG A 163 40.20 32.47 14.90
C ARG A 163 38.69 32.25 14.74
N GLU A 164 38.00 31.89 15.83
CA GLU A 164 36.55 31.62 15.85
C GLU A 164 35.71 32.73 15.19
N ASN A 165 36.05 34.01 15.39
CA ASN A 165 35.32 35.13 14.78
C ASN A 165 35.42 35.13 13.25
N THR A 166 36.59 34.81 12.68
CA THR A 166 36.78 34.73 11.22
C THR A 166 36.04 33.54 10.62
N VAL A 167 36.02 32.41 11.34
CA VAL A 167 35.19 31.24 10.99
C VAL A 167 33.69 31.57 11.08
N ASN A 168 33.26 32.35 12.08
CA ASN A 168 31.87 32.82 12.22
C ASN A 168 31.45 33.69 11.02
N SER A 169 32.25 34.69 10.66
CA SER A 169 31.97 35.54 9.49
C SER A 169 31.86 34.71 8.20
N ALA A 170 32.73 33.72 8.00
CA ALA A 170 32.66 32.84 6.83
C ALA A 170 31.41 31.93 6.84
N ALA A 171 31.07 31.37 8.00
CA ALA A 171 29.85 30.57 8.19
C ALA A 171 28.58 31.42 7.96
N LEU A 172 28.56 32.68 8.40
CA LEU A 172 27.44 33.61 8.21
C LEU A 172 27.22 33.95 6.74
N VAL A 173 28.28 34.23 5.96
CA VAL A 173 28.14 34.45 4.51
C VAL A 173 27.54 33.21 3.84
N LEU A 174 28.00 32.01 4.18
CA LEU A 174 27.47 30.76 3.62
C LEU A 174 26.01 30.49 4.05
N ALA A 175 25.64 30.83 5.29
CA ALA A 175 24.28 30.74 5.80
C ALA A 175 23.32 31.71 5.09
N ARG A 176 23.77 32.93 4.78
CA ARG A 176 22.97 33.92 4.04
C ARG A 176 22.92 33.63 2.54
N LEU A 177 24.01 33.11 1.96
CA LEU A 177 24.00 32.56 0.60
C LEU A 177 22.97 31.44 0.46
N SER A 178 22.87 30.53 1.43
CA SER A 178 21.97 29.38 1.35
C SER A 178 20.47 29.73 1.49
N LEU A 179 20.11 31.01 1.68
CA LEU A 179 18.73 31.51 1.65
C LEU A 179 18.07 31.44 0.25
N CYS A 180 18.84 31.25 -0.82
CA CYS A 180 18.31 31.01 -2.18
C CYS A 180 18.67 29.59 -2.68
N GLU A 181 17.82 29.00 -3.54
CA GLU A 181 18.03 27.66 -4.08
C GLU A 181 19.12 27.66 -5.18
N GLU A 182 19.16 28.68 -6.04
CA GLU A 182 20.18 28.83 -7.09
C GLU A 182 21.60 28.98 -6.52
N THR A 183 21.77 29.76 -5.45
CA THR A 183 23.05 29.85 -4.73
C THR A 183 23.43 28.53 -4.06
N CYS A 184 22.49 27.78 -3.48
CA CYS A 184 22.75 26.43 -2.98
C CYS A 184 23.25 25.50 -4.10
N GLU A 185 22.57 25.44 -5.25
CA GLU A 185 23.01 24.64 -6.40
C GLU A 185 24.40 25.05 -6.87
N LYS A 186 24.69 26.35 -6.96
CA LYS A 186 26.01 26.87 -7.34
C LYS A 186 27.09 26.48 -6.32
N VAL A 187 26.85 26.66 -5.02
CA VAL A 187 27.76 26.23 -3.94
C VAL A 187 28.05 24.74 -4.02
N LEU A 188 27.03 23.90 -4.27
CA LEU A 188 27.17 22.44 -4.36
C LEU A 188 27.84 21.97 -5.66
N SER A 189 27.79 22.78 -6.73
CA SER A 189 28.49 22.53 -7.98
C SER A 189 29.97 22.95 -7.97
N HIS A 190 30.41 23.71 -6.96
CA HIS A 190 31.73 24.34 -6.92
C HIS A 190 32.87 23.36 -6.60
N SER A 191 34.09 23.64 -7.06
CA SER A 191 35.30 22.85 -6.78
C SER A 191 35.53 22.62 -5.28
N SER A 192 35.25 23.66 -4.47
CA SER A 192 35.40 23.65 -3.02
C SER A 192 34.21 23.05 -2.26
N ALA A 193 33.11 22.67 -2.91
CA ALA A 193 31.84 22.26 -2.26
C ALA A 193 32.04 21.22 -1.15
N PHE A 194 32.80 20.17 -1.46
CA PHE A 194 33.17 19.08 -0.53
C PHE A 194 33.92 19.62 0.70
N LYS A 195 34.95 20.46 0.48
CA LYS A 195 35.78 21.06 1.53
C LYS A 195 34.94 21.99 2.43
N THR A 196 34.15 22.86 1.81
CA THR A 196 33.25 23.80 2.49
C THR A 196 32.23 23.07 3.35
N PHE A 197 31.55 22.05 2.81
CA PHE A 197 30.56 21.28 3.58
C PHE A 197 31.21 20.51 4.73
N ARG A 198 32.33 19.81 4.48
CA ARG A 198 33.14 19.15 5.50
C ARG A 198 33.50 20.07 6.65
N ARG A 199 33.90 21.31 6.35
CA ARG A 199 34.32 22.27 7.37
C ARG A 199 33.14 22.89 8.12
N LEU A 200 32.04 23.22 7.43
CA LEU A 200 30.77 23.58 8.08
C LEU A 200 30.29 22.48 9.05
N ALA A 201 30.35 21.21 8.64
CA ALA A 201 30.00 20.08 9.51
C ALA A 201 30.91 19.99 10.75
N GLN A 202 32.18 20.40 10.66
CA GLN A 202 33.08 20.50 11.82
C GLN A 202 32.73 21.69 12.73
N CYS A 203 32.31 22.82 12.16
CA CYS A 203 31.91 24.03 12.89
C CYS A 203 30.69 23.82 13.83
N LEU A 204 29.87 22.80 13.59
CA LEU A 204 28.78 22.37 14.48
C LEU A 204 29.25 21.96 15.89
N SER A 205 30.55 21.77 16.08
CA SER A 205 31.17 21.40 17.36
C SER A 205 32.10 22.50 17.92
N CYS A 206 32.01 23.73 17.40
CA CYS A 206 32.74 24.88 17.92
C CYS A 206 32.22 25.34 19.29
N SER A 207 33.09 25.96 20.08
CA SER A 207 32.75 26.65 21.33
C SER A 207 31.91 27.91 21.09
N HIS A 208 32.16 28.62 20.00
CA HIS A 208 31.40 29.81 19.62
C HIS A 208 30.00 29.47 19.07
N LYS A 209 28.96 29.85 19.83
CA LYS A 209 27.54 29.51 19.55
C LYS A 209 27.10 29.93 18.15
N ASP A 210 27.32 31.20 17.79
CA ASP A 210 26.87 31.75 16.52
C ASP A 210 27.50 31.01 15.33
N THR A 211 28.73 30.53 15.49
CA THR A 211 29.45 29.76 14.47
C THR A 211 28.79 28.41 14.25
N ALA A 212 28.38 27.74 15.34
CA ALA A 212 27.64 26.49 15.27
C ALA A 212 26.22 26.68 14.73
N MET A 213 25.53 27.77 15.08
CA MET A 213 24.19 28.11 14.54
C MET A 213 24.25 28.46 13.05
N ASN A 214 25.14 29.35 12.63
CA ASN A 214 25.33 29.71 11.22
C ASN A 214 25.74 28.47 10.39
N ALA A 215 26.63 27.62 10.92
CA ALA A 215 26.98 26.37 10.28
C ALA A 215 25.80 25.38 10.19
N ALA A 216 24.99 25.23 11.23
CA ALA A 216 23.81 24.37 11.23
C ALA A 216 22.74 24.87 10.24
N PHE A 217 22.50 26.17 10.18
CA PHE A 217 21.60 26.78 9.21
C PHE A 217 22.09 26.55 7.77
N ALA A 218 23.37 26.84 7.50
CA ALA A 218 23.98 26.61 6.20
C ALA A 218 23.90 25.13 5.78
N VAL A 219 24.24 24.20 6.69
CA VAL A 219 24.14 22.76 6.45
C VAL A 219 22.70 22.34 6.18
N GLY A 220 21.72 22.77 6.97
CA GLY A 220 20.30 22.46 6.75
C GLY A 220 19.81 22.91 5.38
N ARG A 221 20.04 24.18 5.03
CA ARG A 221 19.67 24.76 3.73
C ARG A 221 20.36 24.07 2.54
N LEU A 222 21.62 23.65 2.71
CA LEU A 222 22.35 22.90 1.68
C LEU A 222 21.79 21.47 1.56
N CYS A 223 21.58 20.75 2.67
CA CYS A 223 20.96 19.42 2.70
C CYS A 223 19.58 19.38 2.04
N GLY A 224 18.78 20.46 2.18
CA GLY A 224 17.47 20.58 1.55
C GLY A 224 17.48 20.75 0.02
N SER A 225 18.63 21.02 -0.60
CA SER A 225 18.75 21.14 -2.07
C SER A 225 18.75 19.77 -2.74
N ARG A 226 18.02 19.64 -3.86
CA ARG A 226 17.95 18.40 -4.66
C ARG A 226 19.32 17.90 -5.13
N GLN A 227 20.27 18.82 -5.34
CA GLN A 227 21.61 18.52 -5.82
C GLN A 227 22.55 18.01 -4.71
N ALA A 228 22.17 18.15 -3.44
CA ALA A 228 23.01 17.80 -2.29
C ALA A 228 23.30 16.30 -2.18
N LYS A 229 22.27 15.47 -2.40
CA LYS A 229 22.21 14.03 -2.09
C LYS A 229 23.56 13.30 -2.14
N ILE A 230 24.19 13.24 -3.31
CA ILE A 230 25.37 12.38 -3.51
C ILE A 230 26.63 12.93 -2.80
N LEU A 231 26.82 14.26 -2.80
CA LEU A 231 28.01 14.89 -2.23
C LEU A 231 27.88 15.03 -0.71
N ILE A 232 26.74 15.51 -0.23
CA ILE A 232 26.50 15.83 1.18
C ILE A 232 26.29 14.59 2.03
N LEU A 233 25.53 13.58 1.58
CA LEU A 233 25.23 12.42 2.43
C LEU A 233 26.44 11.51 2.63
N ARG A 234 27.38 11.51 1.68
CA ARG A 234 28.69 10.90 1.84
C ARG A 234 29.47 11.57 2.98
N GLU A 235 29.67 12.89 2.91
CA GLU A 235 30.42 13.63 3.94
C GLU A 235 29.73 13.62 5.30
N ALA A 236 28.40 13.66 5.31
CA ALA A 236 27.61 13.56 6.53
C ALA A 236 27.87 12.23 7.27
N LYS A 237 28.12 11.14 6.54
CA LYS A 237 28.52 9.84 7.08
C LYS A 237 30.00 9.77 7.46
N GLU A 238 30.91 10.27 6.60
CA GLU A 238 32.35 10.29 6.87
C GLU A 238 32.74 11.21 8.06
N HIS A 239 31.93 12.23 8.38
CA HIS A 239 32.22 13.24 9.42
C HIS A 239 31.23 13.31 10.59
N GLN A 240 30.39 12.29 10.73
CA GLN A 240 29.44 12.11 11.83
C GLN A 240 28.48 13.30 12.03
N LEU A 241 27.93 13.84 10.92
CA LEU A 241 27.06 15.02 10.94
C LEU A 241 25.89 14.87 11.93
N VAL A 242 25.23 13.71 11.93
CA VAL A 242 24.10 13.40 12.82
C VAL A 242 24.51 13.53 14.30
N ASN A 243 25.69 13.03 14.67
CA ASN A 243 26.19 13.07 16.04
C ASN A 243 26.49 14.52 16.48
N ARG A 244 26.93 15.37 15.54
CA ARG A 244 27.21 16.80 15.79
C ARG A 244 25.94 17.63 15.88
N LEU A 245 24.95 17.36 15.03
CA LEU A 245 23.62 17.98 15.13
C LEU A 245 22.90 17.54 16.42
N GLN A 246 23.03 16.29 16.84
CA GLN A 246 22.55 15.82 18.14
C GLN A 246 23.30 16.50 19.30
N ALA A 247 24.62 16.64 19.23
CA ALA A 247 25.39 17.37 20.24
C ALA A 247 24.95 18.84 20.34
N LEU A 248 24.69 19.51 19.21
CA LEU A 248 24.15 20.88 19.16
C LEU A 248 22.74 20.95 19.77
N LEU A 249 21.85 20.00 19.41
CA LEU A 249 20.50 19.88 19.97
C LEU A 249 20.51 19.72 21.50
N SER A 250 21.50 18.99 22.04
CA SER A 250 21.67 18.78 23.49
C SER A 250 22.53 19.86 24.20
N SER A 251 23.00 20.91 23.51
CA SER A 251 24.05 21.83 24.01
C SER A 251 23.57 22.95 24.96
N GLY A 252 22.69 22.60 25.91
CA GLY A 252 22.27 23.50 26.99
C GLY A 252 21.25 24.57 26.58
N PRO A 253 20.97 25.56 27.46
CA PRO A 253 19.78 26.42 27.38
C PRO A 253 19.89 27.57 26.36
N GLY A 254 20.63 27.40 25.26
CA GLY A 254 20.61 28.34 24.14
C GLY A 254 19.51 27.93 23.17
N VAL A 255 18.30 28.44 23.37
CA VAL A 255 17.08 27.87 22.78
C VAL A 255 17.09 27.92 21.23
N GLU A 256 17.61 29.01 20.66
CA GLU A 256 17.88 29.19 19.21
C GLU A 256 18.79 28.08 18.62
N MET A 257 19.73 27.55 19.39
CA MET A 257 20.63 26.47 18.94
C MET A 257 19.86 25.16 18.72
N GLY A 258 18.92 24.87 19.62
CA GLY A 258 18.02 23.72 19.52
C GLY A 258 17.07 23.85 18.32
N GLN A 259 16.46 25.02 18.13
CA GLN A 259 15.64 25.33 16.95
C GLN A 259 16.42 25.16 15.65
N THR A 260 17.65 25.66 15.58
CA THR A 260 18.51 25.57 14.39
C THR A 260 18.98 24.13 14.14
N ALA A 261 19.23 23.34 15.19
CA ALA A 261 19.52 21.91 15.07
C ALA A 261 18.31 21.13 14.54
N CYS A 262 17.10 21.38 15.07
CA CYS A 262 15.83 20.85 14.56
C CYS A 262 15.61 21.19 13.08
N PHE A 263 15.87 22.44 12.67
CA PHE A 263 15.80 22.86 11.28
C PHE A 263 16.79 22.09 10.38
N ALA A 264 18.05 21.94 10.81
CA ALA A 264 19.05 21.19 10.05
C ALA A 264 18.71 19.68 9.94
N LEU A 265 18.21 19.09 11.03
CA LEU A 265 17.77 17.70 11.09
C LEU A 265 16.54 17.43 10.22
N SER A 266 15.53 18.31 10.26
CA SER A 266 14.32 18.18 9.42
C SER A 266 14.62 18.40 7.93
N CYS A 267 15.53 19.32 7.57
CA CYS A 267 16.02 19.44 6.19
C CYS A 267 16.71 18.15 5.70
N LEU A 268 17.58 17.55 6.54
CA LEU A 268 18.27 16.29 6.23
C LEU A 268 17.30 15.09 6.17
N ALA A 269 16.28 15.06 7.02
CA ALA A 269 15.28 13.99 7.10
C ALA A 269 14.19 14.06 6.01
N ASN A 270 14.13 15.14 5.23
CA ASN A 270 13.09 15.37 4.23
C ASN A 270 13.16 14.38 3.05
N ASP A 271 14.35 13.87 2.73
CA ASP A 271 14.56 12.90 1.66
C ASP A 271 14.93 11.49 2.17
N GLU A 272 14.84 10.49 1.30
CA GLU A 272 15.00 9.07 1.65
C GLU A 272 16.40 8.70 2.14
N ASP A 273 17.41 9.22 1.47
CA ASP A 273 18.81 8.87 1.71
C ASP A 273 19.32 9.58 2.98
N GLY A 274 18.87 10.81 3.22
CA GLY A 274 19.13 11.56 4.44
C GLY A 274 18.35 11.07 5.66
N HIS A 275 17.10 10.62 5.47
CA HIS A 275 16.33 9.94 6.53
C HIS A 275 16.95 8.59 6.89
N ALA A 276 17.37 7.79 5.91
CA ALA A 276 18.10 6.55 6.15
C ALA A 276 19.42 6.80 6.90
N LEU A 277 20.18 7.83 6.53
CA LEU A 277 21.40 8.22 7.25
C LEU A 277 21.15 8.57 8.72
N LEU A 278 20.04 9.21 9.03
CA LEU A 278 19.62 9.47 10.42
C LEU A 278 19.30 8.15 11.13
N MET A 279 18.47 7.29 10.55
CA MET A 279 18.02 6.03 11.18
C MET A 279 19.13 4.97 11.29
N GLU A 280 20.18 5.04 10.47
CA GLU A 280 21.40 4.25 10.65
C GLU A 280 22.32 4.75 11.78
N SER A 281 22.09 5.96 12.33
CA SER A 281 22.98 6.55 13.33
C SER A 281 22.74 6.00 14.74
N THR A 282 23.85 5.69 15.42
CA THR A 282 23.87 5.33 16.86
C THR A 282 23.39 6.47 17.77
N SER A 283 23.33 7.71 17.29
CA SER A 283 22.87 8.87 18.07
C SER A 283 21.35 9.07 18.10
N ILE A 284 20.54 8.24 17.42
CA ILE A 284 19.07 8.39 17.40
C ILE A 284 18.43 8.48 18.80
N PRO A 285 18.78 7.63 19.81
CA PRO A 285 18.19 7.76 21.14
C PRO A 285 18.46 9.12 21.79
N ALA A 286 19.72 9.58 21.77
CA ALA A 286 20.11 10.88 22.32
C ALA A 286 19.55 12.08 21.53
N LEU A 287 19.21 11.88 20.25
CA LEU A 287 18.49 12.86 19.43
C LEU A 287 17.02 12.96 19.88
N LEU A 288 16.36 11.83 20.16
CA LEU A 288 15.00 11.82 20.72
C LEU A 288 14.96 12.40 22.15
N ASP A 289 15.98 12.16 22.98
CA ASP A 289 16.13 12.83 24.28
C ASP A 289 16.25 14.35 24.13
N GLY A 290 17.01 14.83 23.14
CA GLY A 290 17.13 16.26 22.82
C GLY A 290 15.81 16.88 22.30
N LEU A 291 15.06 16.16 21.47
CA LEU A 291 13.74 16.59 21.02
C LEU A 291 12.73 16.62 22.18
N LEU A 292 12.79 15.66 23.11
CA LEU A 292 11.97 15.67 24.33
C LEU A 292 12.28 16.90 25.19
N GLN A 293 13.55 17.24 25.37
CA GLN A 293 13.96 18.44 26.12
C GLN A 293 13.40 19.73 25.49
N LEU A 294 13.35 19.85 24.17
CA LEU A 294 12.72 20.99 23.49
C LEU A 294 11.19 20.96 23.54
N LEU A 295 10.56 19.78 23.45
CA LEU A 295 9.10 19.63 23.67
C LEU A 295 8.68 19.97 25.10
N GLN A 296 9.61 20.00 26.06
CA GLN A 296 9.43 20.45 27.45
C GLN A 296 9.87 21.90 27.70
N SER A 297 10.29 22.63 26.65
CA SER A 297 10.65 24.05 26.74
C SER A 297 9.44 24.93 27.06
N PRO A 298 9.61 26.05 27.80
CA PRO A 298 8.54 27.06 27.93
C PRO A 298 8.31 27.90 26.67
N GLU A 299 9.19 27.81 25.65
CA GLU A 299 9.12 28.62 24.44
C GLU A 299 8.39 27.92 23.29
N ALA A 300 7.26 28.49 22.86
CA ALA A 300 6.37 27.91 21.85
C ALA A 300 7.07 27.56 20.53
N ASP A 301 7.90 28.47 20.00
CA ASP A 301 8.70 28.28 18.78
C ASP A 301 9.52 26.98 18.84
N SER A 302 10.07 26.64 20.02
CA SER A 302 10.92 25.46 20.23
C SER A 302 10.15 24.17 20.36
N ILE A 303 8.97 24.21 20.99
CA ILE A 303 8.04 23.08 21.02
C ILE A 303 7.59 22.78 19.57
N TRP A 304 7.33 23.81 18.78
CA TRP A 304 6.99 23.68 17.36
C TRP A 304 8.13 23.10 16.53
N PHE A 305 9.36 23.64 16.62
CA PHE A 305 10.52 23.09 15.89
C PHE A 305 10.81 21.63 16.25
N ALA A 306 10.62 21.24 17.52
CA ALA A 306 10.77 19.86 17.95
C ALA A 306 9.63 18.95 17.42
N ALA A 307 8.37 19.37 17.54
CA ALA A 307 7.22 18.62 17.02
C ALA A 307 7.30 18.44 15.49
N MET A 308 7.62 19.49 14.75
CA MET A 308 7.88 19.46 13.31
C MET A 308 9.03 18.51 12.95
N THR A 309 10.11 18.50 13.72
CA THR A 309 11.21 17.55 13.52
C THR A 309 10.75 16.11 13.75
N VAL A 310 9.99 15.83 14.82
CA VAL A 310 9.37 14.51 15.03
C VAL A 310 8.46 14.14 13.86
N ARG A 311 7.64 15.06 13.34
CA ARG A 311 6.75 14.79 12.19
C ARG A 311 7.54 14.34 10.96
N VAL A 312 8.67 15.00 10.66
CA VAL A 312 9.53 14.59 9.53
C VAL A 312 10.18 13.23 9.81
N LEU A 313 10.61 12.95 11.05
CA LEU A 313 11.14 11.62 11.42
C LEU A 313 10.08 10.51 11.26
N VAL A 314 8.85 10.70 11.74
CA VAL A 314 7.77 9.69 11.62
C VAL A 314 7.05 9.68 10.26
N SER A 315 7.42 10.57 9.34
CA SER A 315 6.84 10.60 7.98
C SER A 315 7.10 9.32 7.16
N ARG A 316 8.10 8.53 7.59
CA ARG A 316 8.57 7.29 6.97
C ARG A 316 8.58 6.14 7.99
N PRO A 317 8.28 4.89 7.59
CA PRO A 317 8.11 3.77 8.53
C PRO A 317 9.35 3.48 9.39
N SER A 318 10.54 3.70 8.84
CA SER A 318 11.84 3.56 9.53
C SER A 318 11.98 4.45 10.76
N GLY A 319 11.31 5.62 10.80
CA GLY A 319 11.35 6.54 11.93
C GLY A 319 10.18 6.40 12.90
N VAL A 320 9.09 5.73 12.50
CA VAL A 320 7.98 5.39 13.41
C VAL A 320 8.47 4.47 14.53
N ILE A 321 9.27 3.45 14.20
CA ILE A 321 9.76 2.44 15.15
C ILE A 321 10.54 3.05 16.33
N PRO A 322 11.64 3.81 16.13
CA PRO A 322 12.38 4.39 17.26
C PRO A 322 11.57 5.40 18.07
N VAL A 323 10.63 6.12 17.45
CA VAL A 323 9.77 7.11 18.15
C VAL A 323 8.70 6.41 18.99
N ARG A 324 8.05 5.34 18.49
CA ARG A 324 7.13 4.49 19.30
C ARG A 324 7.82 3.89 20.52
N MET A 325 9.07 3.45 20.37
CA MET A 325 9.87 2.85 21.45
C MET A 325 10.39 3.89 22.47
N HIS A 326 10.31 5.19 22.17
CA HIS A 326 10.73 6.28 23.07
C HIS A 326 9.50 6.84 23.83
N TYR A 327 8.97 6.02 24.75
CA TYR A 327 7.73 6.32 25.49
C TYR A 327 7.66 7.75 26.09
N PRO A 328 8.71 8.32 26.70
CA PRO A 328 8.62 9.67 27.28
C PRO A 328 8.36 10.78 26.27
N LEU A 329 8.82 10.64 25.02
CA LEU A 329 8.52 11.58 23.93
C LEU A 329 7.11 11.35 23.35
N LEU A 330 6.70 10.09 23.19
CA LEU A 330 5.34 9.75 22.78
C LEU A 330 4.29 10.27 23.79
N ASP A 331 4.56 10.17 25.09
CA ASP A 331 3.64 10.64 26.14
C ASP A 331 3.61 12.17 26.26
N GLN A 332 4.72 12.88 26.01
CA GLN A 332 4.71 14.34 25.91
C GLN A 332 3.92 14.83 24.68
N LEU A 333 4.00 14.13 23.54
CA LEU A 333 3.17 14.44 22.37
C LEU A 333 1.67 14.26 22.67
N LYS A 334 1.29 13.19 23.39
CA LYS A 334 -0.09 13.01 23.88
C LYS A 334 -0.52 14.17 24.79
N LEU A 335 0.32 14.57 25.75
CA LEU A 335 0.01 15.68 26.66
C LEU A 335 -0.19 17.01 25.92
N LEU A 336 0.67 17.33 24.95
CA LEU A 336 0.55 18.52 24.11
C LEU A 336 -0.71 18.52 23.23
N SER A 337 -1.14 17.36 22.73
CA SER A 337 -2.36 17.25 21.89
C SER A 337 -3.65 17.62 22.62
N VAL A 338 -3.71 17.35 23.93
CA VAL A 338 -4.88 17.60 24.79
C VAL A 338 -4.79 18.95 25.51
N SER A 339 -3.61 19.58 25.59
CA SER A 339 -3.44 20.84 26.32
C SER A 339 -4.19 22.00 25.64
N PRO A 340 -5.06 22.74 26.35
CA PRO A 340 -5.79 23.89 25.79
C PRO A 340 -4.92 25.13 25.60
N SER A 341 -3.65 25.10 26.00
CA SER A 341 -2.67 26.16 25.74
C SER A 341 -1.92 25.99 24.41
N THR A 342 -2.15 24.88 23.69
CA THR A 342 -1.46 24.55 22.44
C THR A 342 -2.04 25.38 21.29
N GLY A 343 -1.21 26.18 20.62
CA GLY A 343 -1.62 26.93 19.42
C GLY A 343 -1.97 26.02 18.24
N PRO A 344 -2.84 26.44 17.30
CA PRO A 344 -3.41 25.55 16.28
C PRO A 344 -2.36 24.90 15.38
N GLU A 345 -1.32 25.62 14.97
CA GLU A 345 -0.24 25.10 14.12
C GLU A 345 0.56 23.98 14.83
N LEU A 346 0.88 24.17 16.12
CA LEU A 346 1.51 23.14 16.93
C LEU A 346 0.58 21.95 17.19
N GLN A 347 -0.73 22.19 17.35
CA GLN A 347 -1.69 21.12 17.54
C GLN A 347 -1.85 20.26 16.27
N GLU A 348 -1.79 20.87 15.08
CA GLU A 348 -1.76 20.13 13.81
C GLU A 348 -0.50 19.28 13.68
N GLU A 349 0.69 19.85 13.91
CA GLU A 349 1.97 19.14 13.89
C GLU A 349 1.98 17.93 14.84
N VAL A 350 1.55 18.11 16.09
CA VAL A 350 1.45 17.04 17.09
C VAL A 350 0.42 15.97 16.69
N ASN A 351 -0.76 16.37 16.20
CA ASN A 351 -1.78 15.41 15.76
C ASN A 351 -1.35 14.62 14.52
N MET A 352 -0.59 15.22 13.60
CA MET A 352 0.03 14.51 12.48
C MET A 352 1.08 13.50 12.94
N CYS A 353 1.84 13.80 14.01
CA CYS A 353 2.73 12.81 14.63
C CYS A 353 1.93 11.65 15.22
N LEU A 354 0.91 11.95 16.03
CA LEU A 354 0.17 10.94 16.78
C LEU A 354 -0.59 9.95 15.88
N ARG A 355 -1.22 10.39 14.78
CA ARG A 355 -1.86 9.44 13.82
C ARG A 355 -0.86 8.49 13.17
N ARG A 356 0.35 8.95 12.87
CA ARG A 356 1.43 8.10 12.33
C ARG A 356 2.07 7.18 13.38
N LEU A 357 1.88 7.48 14.66
CA LEU A 357 2.35 6.68 15.78
C LEU A 357 1.27 5.73 16.34
N GLU A 358 -0.01 5.95 16.01
CA GLU A 358 -1.18 5.21 16.52
C GLU A 358 -1.04 3.69 16.35
N HIS A 359 -1.26 2.96 17.44
CA HIS A 359 -1.13 1.49 17.52
C HIS A 359 -2.24 0.76 16.76
N LEU A 360 -1.99 -0.50 16.37
CA LEU A 360 -2.93 -1.32 15.59
C LEU A 360 -4.26 -1.54 16.32
N SER A 361 -5.32 -0.94 15.80
CA SER A 361 -6.69 -1.09 16.31
C SER A 361 -7.25 -2.51 16.08
N LYS A 362 -8.31 -2.85 16.81
CA LYS A 362 -8.98 -4.16 16.73
C LYS A 362 -9.52 -4.43 15.31
N PRO A 363 -9.16 -5.54 14.65
CA PRO A 363 -9.62 -5.84 13.30
C PRO A 363 -11.12 -6.19 13.25
N PRO A 364 -11.78 -5.97 12.10
CA PRO A 364 -13.12 -6.49 11.85
C PRO A 364 -13.13 -8.04 11.82
N PRO A 365 -14.29 -8.68 12.03
CA PRO A 365 -14.41 -10.14 11.99
C PRO A 365 -14.10 -10.70 10.59
N VAL A 366 -13.54 -11.92 10.54
CA VAL A 366 -13.17 -12.57 9.28
C VAL A 366 -14.38 -13.00 8.45
N LYS A 367 -14.29 -12.85 7.13
CA LYS A 367 -15.32 -13.24 6.16
C LYS A 367 -15.04 -14.65 5.67
N VAL A 368 -15.88 -15.59 6.08
CA VAL A 368 -15.81 -17.00 5.67
C VAL A 368 -16.64 -17.23 4.40
N THR A 369 -16.06 -17.88 3.41
CA THR A 369 -16.64 -18.17 2.09
C THR A 369 -16.29 -19.60 1.66
N ASN A 370 -16.95 -20.12 0.61
CA ASN A 370 -16.69 -21.45 0.04
C ASN A 370 -16.67 -22.57 1.11
N LEU A 371 -17.60 -22.51 2.06
CA LEU A 371 -17.70 -23.50 3.14
C LEU A 371 -18.18 -24.85 2.57
N SER A 372 -17.42 -25.90 2.85
CA SER A 372 -17.67 -27.28 2.44
C SER A 372 -17.34 -28.23 3.58
N SER A 373 -17.71 -29.51 3.47
CA SER A 373 -17.42 -30.54 4.48
C SER A 373 -15.92 -30.74 4.75
N THR A 374 -15.05 -30.33 3.82
CA THR A 374 -13.59 -30.60 3.83
C THR A 374 -12.73 -29.35 3.58
N SER A 375 -13.29 -28.14 3.51
CA SER A 375 -12.52 -26.89 3.42
C SER A 375 -13.39 -25.65 3.63
N CYS A 376 -12.77 -24.55 4.04
CA CYS A 376 -13.37 -23.21 3.98
C CYS A 376 -12.33 -22.18 3.52
N THR A 377 -12.79 -21.06 2.95
CA THR A 377 -11.94 -19.94 2.53
C THR A 377 -12.19 -18.73 3.44
N VAL A 378 -11.19 -18.38 4.24
CA VAL A 378 -11.24 -17.26 5.18
C VAL A 378 -10.59 -16.05 4.51
N SER A 379 -11.21 -14.87 4.66
CA SER A 379 -10.74 -13.62 4.06
C SER A 379 -10.98 -12.43 4.98
N TRP A 380 -10.19 -11.38 4.84
CA TRP A 380 -10.29 -10.15 5.61
C TRP A 380 -9.86 -8.94 4.78
N GLU A 381 -10.18 -7.76 5.26
CA GLU A 381 -9.76 -6.51 4.63
C GLU A 381 -8.32 -6.17 5.02
N ARG A 382 -7.61 -5.45 4.13
CA ARG A 382 -6.25 -5.02 4.39
C ARG A 382 -6.26 -3.78 5.30
N CYS A 383 -5.48 -3.84 6.37
CA CYS A 383 -5.12 -2.67 7.16
C CYS A 383 -3.90 -1.98 6.52
N GLU A 384 -3.99 -0.67 6.28
CA GLU A 384 -2.90 0.19 5.80
C GLU A 384 -2.81 1.40 6.75
N PRO A 385 -2.00 1.32 7.83
CA PRO A 385 -1.93 2.37 8.86
C PRO A 385 -1.17 3.62 8.39
N GLU A 386 -1.47 4.80 8.97
CA GLU A 386 -0.75 6.06 8.65
C GLU A 386 0.77 6.00 8.94
N SER A 387 1.22 5.04 9.75
CA SER A 387 2.65 4.72 9.96
C SER A 387 3.36 4.20 8.70
N GLY A 388 2.62 3.60 7.75
CA GLY A 388 3.17 2.90 6.59
C GLY A 388 3.96 1.63 6.91
N LEU A 389 3.88 1.10 8.14
CA LEU A 389 4.51 -0.17 8.53
C LEU A 389 3.82 -1.36 7.86
N GLU A 390 4.59 -2.37 7.45
CA GLU A 390 4.03 -3.59 6.84
C GLU A 390 3.25 -4.41 7.89
N VAL A 391 1.96 -4.62 7.63
CA VAL A 391 1.07 -5.35 8.54
C VAL A 391 1.06 -6.84 8.21
N THR A 392 1.47 -7.65 9.18
CA THR A 392 1.30 -9.11 9.18
C THR A 392 -0.01 -9.51 9.85
N TYR A 393 -0.62 -10.58 9.36
CA TYR A 393 -1.92 -11.08 9.80
C TYR A 393 -1.77 -12.45 10.43
N SER A 394 -2.39 -12.64 11.59
CA SER A 394 -2.34 -13.87 12.38
C SER A 394 -3.77 -14.41 12.61
N LEU A 395 -4.08 -15.57 12.04
CA LEU A 395 -5.38 -16.24 12.16
C LEU A 395 -5.29 -17.37 13.17
N VAL A 396 -6.12 -17.34 14.21
CA VAL A 396 -6.09 -18.26 15.35
C VAL A 396 -7.45 -18.97 15.52
N ASP A 397 -7.45 -20.26 15.85
CA ASP A 397 -8.61 -20.97 16.43
C ASP A 397 -8.32 -21.25 17.91
N ARG A 398 -8.98 -20.47 18.79
CA ARG A 398 -8.85 -20.46 20.26
C ARG A 398 -7.45 -20.08 20.75
N ASP A 399 -6.46 -20.95 20.53
CA ASP A 399 -5.03 -20.76 20.84
C ASP A 399 -4.11 -21.25 19.70
N ILE A 400 -4.65 -21.92 18.68
CA ILE A 400 -3.86 -22.56 17.61
C ILE A 400 -3.72 -21.60 16.43
N MET A 401 -2.49 -21.19 16.13
CA MET A 401 -2.16 -20.41 14.94
C MET A 401 -2.40 -21.24 13.66
N LEU A 402 -3.40 -20.85 12.88
CA LEU A 402 -3.75 -21.47 11.59
C LEU A 402 -3.03 -20.83 10.40
N TYR A 403 -2.74 -19.52 10.49
CA TYR A 403 -1.98 -18.79 9.49
C TYR A 403 -1.23 -17.61 10.11
N HIS A 404 -0.03 -17.33 9.62
CA HIS A 404 0.69 -16.08 9.86
C HIS A 404 1.34 -15.60 8.54
N GLY A 405 1.16 -14.32 8.18
CA GLY A 405 1.81 -13.71 7.02
C GLY A 405 1.04 -12.54 6.40
N LEU A 406 1.38 -12.19 5.14
CA LEU A 406 0.93 -10.97 4.45
C LEU A 406 -0.33 -11.14 3.56
N LEU A 407 -0.91 -12.34 3.47
CA LEU A 407 -2.09 -12.60 2.65
C LEU A 407 -3.36 -12.16 3.38
N CYS A 408 -4.29 -11.54 2.65
CA CYS A 408 -5.62 -11.17 3.16
C CYS A 408 -6.68 -12.27 2.96
N GLN A 409 -6.27 -13.46 2.49
CA GLN A 409 -7.13 -14.59 2.18
C GLN A 409 -6.36 -15.91 2.29
N VAL A 410 -6.95 -16.91 2.94
CA VAL A 410 -6.38 -18.25 3.16
C VAL A 410 -7.46 -19.31 3.02
N THR A 411 -7.18 -20.39 2.30
CA THR A 411 -8.04 -21.59 2.31
C THR A 411 -7.55 -22.54 3.39
N LEU A 412 -8.42 -22.86 4.36
CA LEU A 412 -8.13 -23.83 5.40
C LEU A 412 -8.47 -25.25 4.89
N PRO A 413 -7.49 -26.16 4.77
CA PRO A 413 -7.73 -27.53 4.33
C PRO A 413 -8.30 -28.38 5.47
N GLY A 414 -9.46 -28.98 5.26
CA GLY A 414 -9.92 -30.11 6.06
C GLY A 414 -9.22 -31.41 5.65
N SER A 415 -9.25 -32.41 6.53
CA SER A 415 -8.73 -33.74 6.20
C SER A 415 -9.66 -34.45 5.21
N PRO A 416 -9.17 -35.09 4.13
CA PRO A 416 -10.03 -35.66 3.08
C PRO A 416 -10.97 -36.78 3.57
N ASN A 417 -10.72 -37.35 4.75
CA ASN A 417 -11.50 -38.44 5.35
C ASN A 417 -12.21 -38.04 6.66
N GLN A 418 -12.27 -36.76 7.03
CA GLN A 418 -13.00 -36.29 8.22
C GLN A 418 -13.72 -34.97 7.93
N SER A 419 -14.93 -34.80 8.49
CA SER A 419 -15.60 -33.50 8.52
C SER A 419 -14.69 -32.45 9.17
N MET A 420 -14.80 -31.20 8.75
CA MET A 420 -14.33 -30.08 9.57
C MET A 420 -14.87 -30.21 11.01
N LYS A 421 -14.05 -29.77 11.97
CA LYS A 421 -14.46 -29.53 13.36
C LYS A 421 -14.96 -28.09 13.49
N PRO A 422 -15.79 -27.76 14.51
CA PRO A 422 -16.21 -26.39 14.75
C PRO A 422 -15.03 -25.50 15.17
N LEU A 423 -14.68 -24.54 14.31
CA LEU A 423 -13.60 -23.55 14.51
C LEU A 423 -14.18 -22.26 15.10
N SER A 424 -13.40 -21.58 15.95
CA SER A 424 -13.70 -20.26 16.49
C SER A 424 -12.60 -19.28 16.04
N LEU A 425 -12.74 -18.79 14.80
CA LEU A 425 -11.70 -18.02 14.13
C LEU A 425 -11.60 -16.59 14.66
N GLN A 426 -10.40 -16.19 15.07
CA GLN A 426 -10.06 -14.81 15.41
C GLN A 426 -8.84 -14.33 14.60
N LEU A 427 -8.83 -13.05 14.25
CA LEU A 427 -7.74 -12.38 13.56
C LEU A 427 -7.03 -11.41 14.51
N SER A 428 -5.71 -11.37 14.48
CA SER A 428 -4.92 -10.25 14.99
C SER A 428 -3.94 -9.75 13.93
N LEU A 429 -3.53 -8.49 14.06
CA LEU A 429 -2.58 -7.79 13.21
C LEU A 429 -1.27 -7.60 14.00
N SER A 430 -0.13 -7.56 13.32
CA SER A 430 1.17 -7.23 13.94
C SER A 430 2.11 -6.50 12.99
N THR A 431 2.89 -5.52 13.48
CA THR A 431 3.92 -4.79 12.71
C THR A 431 5.34 -5.09 13.19
N PRO A 432 6.40 -4.75 12.42
CA PRO A 432 7.78 -5.22 12.70
C PRO A 432 8.43 -4.65 13.96
N ASP A 433 7.82 -3.65 14.58
CA ASP A 433 8.18 -3.06 15.87
C ASP A 433 7.65 -3.84 17.09
N GLY A 434 6.83 -4.87 16.86
CA GLY A 434 6.24 -5.69 17.93
C GLY A 434 4.91 -5.16 18.46
N ASP A 435 4.32 -4.15 17.81
CA ASP A 435 2.93 -3.76 18.04
C ASP A 435 1.98 -4.86 17.54
N ILE A 436 0.98 -5.23 18.35
CA ILE A 436 0.04 -6.34 18.11
C ILE A 436 -1.36 -5.87 18.47
N SER A 437 -2.32 -6.03 17.54
CA SER A 437 -3.70 -5.64 17.79
C SER A 437 -4.40 -6.54 18.81
N PRO A 438 -5.46 -6.04 19.48
CA PRO A 438 -6.48 -6.93 20.04
C PRO A 438 -7.02 -7.89 18.98
N PHE A 439 -7.48 -9.07 19.39
CA PHE A 439 -8.16 -10.01 18.48
C PHE A 439 -9.52 -9.46 18.01
N SER A 440 -9.93 -9.82 16.78
CA SER A 440 -11.29 -9.63 16.26
C SER A 440 -12.34 -10.30 17.16
N GLU A 441 -13.62 -9.98 16.95
CA GLU A 441 -14.68 -10.88 17.43
C GLU A 441 -14.51 -12.29 16.83
N PRO A 442 -14.83 -13.36 17.58
CA PRO A 442 -14.71 -14.73 17.12
C PRO A 442 -15.81 -15.07 16.10
N VAL A 443 -15.40 -15.62 14.96
CA VAL A 443 -16.29 -16.15 13.92
C VAL A 443 -16.34 -17.66 14.06
N VAL A 444 -17.44 -18.15 14.67
CA VAL A 444 -17.67 -19.58 14.85
C VAL A 444 -18.17 -20.21 13.55
N ILE A 445 -17.40 -21.14 12.99
CA ILE A 445 -17.83 -22.00 11.90
C ILE A 445 -18.41 -23.28 12.52
N ASP A 446 -19.71 -23.49 12.37
CA ASP A 446 -20.38 -24.72 12.77
C ASP A 446 -20.68 -25.61 11.54
N PRO A 447 -19.93 -26.70 11.33
CA PRO A 447 -20.13 -27.59 10.18
C PRO A 447 -21.38 -28.46 10.29
N GLU A 448 -22.01 -28.60 11.47
CA GLU A 448 -23.27 -29.35 11.59
C GLU A 448 -24.44 -28.63 10.90
N GLN A 449 -24.35 -27.31 10.71
CA GLN A 449 -25.31 -26.52 9.93
C GLN A 449 -25.23 -26.78 8.41
N LEU A 450 -24.26 -27.58 7.94
CA LEU A 450 -24.10 -27.92 6.52
C LEU A 450 -24.79 -29.24 6.12
N ASP A 451 -25.11 -30.16 7.04
CA ASP A 451 -25.80 -31.44 6.72
C ASP A 451 -27.31 -31.27 6.56
N ILE A 452 -27.72 -30.25 5.80
CA ILE A 452 -29.12 -30.10 5.36
C ILE A 452 -29.37 -31.13 4.26
N ARG A 453 -29.73 -32.35 4.70
CA ARG A 453 -30.26 -33.39 3.81
C ARG A 453 -31.41 -32.80 2.98
N LEU A 454 -31.27 -32.90 1.66
CA LEU A 454 -32.30 -32.42 0.75
C LEU A 454 -33.45 -33.44 0.76
N GLU A 455 -34.61 -33.05 1.29
CA GLU A 455 -35.77 -33.93 1.41
C GLU A 455 -36.37 -34.30 0.03
N PRO A 456 -37.01 -35.47 -0.10
CA PRO A 456 -37.70 -35.88 -1.32
C PRO A 456 -38.90 -34.95 -1.63
N PRO A 457 -39.25 -34.77 -2.91
CA PRO A 457 -40.50 -34.10 -3.29
C PRO A 457 -41.72 -34.76 -2.63
N ARG A 458 -42.59 -33.95 -2.04
CA ARG A 458 -43.71 -34.45 -1.21
C ARG A 458 -44.96 -34.69 -2.05
N GLU A 459 -45.84 -35.57 -1.59
CA GLU A 459 -47.14 -35.86 -2.23
C GLU A 459 -47.04 -36.11 -3.76
N LEU A 460 -46.12 -36.99 -4.19
CA LEU A 460 -45.96 -37.35 -5.60
C LEU A 460 -47.25 -38.01 -6.15
N CYS A 461 -48.00 -37.23 -6.92
CA CYS A 461 -49.37 -37.50 -7.32
C CYS A 461 -49.53 -37.74 -8.83
N VAL A 462 -50.43 -38.65 -9.21
CA VAL A 462 -50.80 -38.90 -10.61
C VAL A 462 -52.10 -38.16 -10.94
N ILE A 463 -52.00 -37.06 -11.68
CA ILE A 463 -53.12 -36.22 -12.13
C ILE A 463 -53.61 -36.58 -13.54
N GLY A 464 -53.42 -37.82 -13.97
CA GLY A 464 -54.02 -38.37 -15.18
C GLY A 464 -53.15 -39.43 -15.85
N SER A 465 -53.80 -40.50 -16.29
CA SER A 465 -53.20 -41.61 -17.04
C SER A 465 -53.99 -41.83 -18.33
N THR A 466 -53.30 -42.21 -19.40
CA THR A 466 -53.90 -42.62 -20.68
C THR A 466 -53.13 -43.83 -21.22
N ALA A 467 -53.51 -44.34 -22.38
CA ALA A 467 -52.81 -45.42 -23.06
C ALA A 467 -51.34 -45.11 -23.41
N THR A 468 -50.89 -43.85 -23.45
CA THR A 468 -49.53 -43.47 -23.89
C THR A 468 -48.80 -42.39 -23.08
N HIS A 469 -49.46 -41.74 -22.11
CA HIS A 469 -48.82 -40.78 -21.22
C HIS A 469 -49.45 -40.70 -19.83
N VAL A 470 -48.64 -40.32 -18.84
CA VAL A 470 -49.02 -40.06 -17.45
C VAL A 470 -48.62 -38.63 -17.06
N ARG A 471 -49.45 -37.94 -16.29
CA ARG A 471 -49.15 -36.62 -15.71
C ARG A 471 -48.88 -36.74 -14.22
N LEU A 472 -47.75 -36.20 -13.78
CA LEU A 472 -47.30 -36.14 -12.40
C LEU A 472 -47.39 -34.72 -11.84
N CYS A 473 -47.64 -34.62 -10.54
CA CYS A 473 -47.52 -33.44 -9.68
C CYS A 473 -46.77 -33.81 -8.39
N TRP A 474 -46.22 -32.82 -7.70
CA TRP A 474 -45.65 -32.97 -6.36
C TRP A 474 -45.57 -31.61 -5.67
N ILE A 475 -45.35 -31.61 -4.36
CA ILE A 475 -45.14 -30.42 -3.53
C ILE A 475 -43.64 -30.26 -3.26
N GLU A 476 -43.19 -29.01 -3.13
CA GLU A 476 -41.81 -28.67 -2.78
C GLU A 476 -41.43 -29.30 -1.40
N PRO A 477 -40.23 -29.90 -1.25
CA PRO A 477 -39.76 -30.38 0.04
C PRO A 477 -39.72 -29.25 1.07
N GLU A 478 -39.99 -29.58 2.34
CA GLU A 478 -39.87 -28.61 3.43
C GLU A 478 -38.43 -28.56 3.92
N GLY A 479 -37.81 -27.39 3.90
CA GLY A 479 -36.42 -27.22 4.31
C GLY A 479 -35.92 -25.79 4.07
N ARG A 480 -34.73 -25.46 4.61
CA ARG A 480 -34.10 -24.15 4.39
C ARG A 480 -33.47 -24.00 3.00
N VAL A 481 -33.18 -25.11 2.32
CA VAL A 481 -32.56 -25.14 0.99
C VAL A 481 -33.63 -25.45 -0.06
N LYS A 482 -33.87 -24.50 -0.99
CA LYS A 482 -34.78 -24.70 -2.12
C LYS A 482 -34.11 -25.49 -3.25
N PRO A 483 -34.80 -26.44 -3.91
CA PRO A 483 -34.27 -27.15 -5.06
C PRO A 483 -33.98 -26.25 -6.28
N LYS A 484 -32.88 -26.56 -6.99
CA LYS A 484 -32.49 -26.02 -8.30
C LYS A 484 -33.34 -26.61 -9.43
N SER A 485 -33.70 -27.89 -9.32
CA SER A 485 -34.56 -28.61 -10.27
C SER A 485 -35.08 -29.92 -9.65
N TYR A 486 -35.93 -30.64 -10.39
CA TYR A 486 -36.41 -31.98 -10.09
C TYR A 486 -36.04 -32.95 -11.22
N GLN A 487 -35.61 -34.16 -10.88
CA GLN A 487 -35.22 -35.21 -11.82
C GLN A 487 -36.29 -36.30 -11.87
N ILE A 488 -36.87 -36.58 -13.04
CA ILE A 488 -37.96 -37.54 -13.22
C ILE A 488 -37.43 -38.82 -13.86
N TYR A 489 -37.69 -39.93 -13.18
CA TYR A 489 -37.29 -41.27 -13.53
C TYR A 489 -38.50 -42.15 -13.89
N CYS A 490 -38.29 -43.13 -14.77
CA CYS A 490 -39.24 -44.20 -15.08
C CYS A 490 -38.49 -45.53 -15.09
N ASN A 491 -38.97 -46.50 -14.31
CA ASN A 491 -38.29 -47.77 -14.03
C ASN A 491 -36.79 -47.54 -13.73
N ASP A 492 -36.55 -46.60 -12.80
CA ASP A 492 -35.25 -46.10 -12.32
C ASP A 492 -34.30 -45.49 -13.38
N THR A 493 -34.73 -45.38 -14.64
CA THR A 493 -34.01 -44.68 -15.72
C THR A 493 -34.40 -43.20 -15.76
N LEU A 494 -33.42 -42.30 -15.79
CA LEU A 494 -33.67 -40.85 -15.88
C LEU A 494 -34.30 -40.49 -17.23
N LEU A 495 -35.45 -39.81 -17.20
CA LEU A 495 -36.15 -39.33 -18.39
C LEU A 495 -35.88 -37.86 -18.69
N LYS A 496 -35.89 -36.98 -17.67
CA LYS A 496 -35.68 -35.53 -17.81
C LYS A 496 -35.53 -34.82 -16.47
N SER A 497 -34.96 -33.62 -16.53
CA SER A 497 -35.06 -32.59 -15.48
C SER A 497 -36.24 -31.63 -15.73
N THR A 498 -36.69 -30.91 -14.70
CA THR A 498 -37.65 -29.79 -14.78
C THR A 498 -37.47 -28.84 -13.60
N THR A 499 -37.82 -27.56 -13.74
CA THR A 499 -37.93 -26.61 -12.61
C THR A 499 -39.35 -26.50 -12.06
N HIS A 500 -40.35 -27.08 -12.74
CA HIS A 500 -41.76 -27.02 -12.34
C HIS A 500 -42.16 -28.17 -11.41
N LEU A 501 -43.16 -27.93 -10.53
CA LEU A 501 -43.77 -28.90 -9.61
C LEU A 501 -44.68 -29.95 -10.30
N GLY A 502 -44.28 -30.43 -11.48
CA GLY A 502 -45.03 -31.40 -12.25
C GLY A 502 -44.39 -31.77 -13.58
N ALA A 503 -44.77 -32.92 -14.12
CA ALA A 503 -44.21 -33.45 -15.36
C ALA A 503 -45.19 -34.39 -16.09
N THR A 504 -45.33 -34.23 -17.42
CA THR A 504 -45.88 -35.31 -18.26
C THR A 504 -44.78 -36.27 -18.68
N VAL A 505 -45.01 -37.58 -18.50
CA VAL A 505 -44.20 -38.70 -19.00
C VAL A 505 -44.95 -39.32 -20.18
N SER A 506 -44.29 -39.50 -21.32
CA SER A 506 -44.93 -39.86 -22.60
C SER A 506 -44.15 -40.92 -23.38
N GLY A 507 -44.84 -41.64 -24.28
CA GLY A 507 -44.27 -42.77 -25.02
C GLY A 507 -44.42 -44.10 -24.29
N LEU A 508 -45.34 -44.17 -23.32
CA LEU A 508 -45.68 -45.37 -22.58
C LEU A 508 -46.51 -46.33 -23.45
N SER A 509 -46.48 -47.62 -23.12
CA SER A 509 -47.33 -48.64 -23.77
C SER A 509 -48.70 -48.75 -23.07
N PRO A 510 -49.80 -49.05 -23.79
CA PRO A 510 -51.13 -49.24 -23.18
C PRO A 510 -51.17 -50.41 -22.19
N ALA A 511 -52.11 -50.39 -21.24
CA ALA A 511 -52.35 -51.44 -20.24
C ALA A 511 -51.08 -51.98 -19.54
N THR A 512 -50.08 -51.12 -19.33
CA THR A 512 -48.74 -51.46 -18.81
C THR A 512 -48.50 -50.70 -17.51
N SER A 513 -47.88 -51.34 -16.52
CA SER A 513 -47.54 -50.73 -15.24
C SER A 513 -46.11 -50.16 -15.27
N TYR A 514 -45.92 -48.99 -14.67
CA TYR A 514 -44.66 -48.25 -14.61
C TYR A 514 -44.39 -47.72 -13.20
N LYS A 515 -43.14 -47.86 -12.73
CA LYS A 515 -42.64 -47.22 -11.52
C LYS A 515 -42.09 -45.84 -11.90
N LEU A 516 -42.75 -44.77 -11.48
CA LEU A 516 -42.30 -43.40 -11.71
C LEU A 516 -41.74 -42.83 -10.40
N SER A 517 -40.64 -42.08 -10.48
CA SER A 517 -40.03 -41.49 -9.28
C SER A 517 -39.38 -40.15 -9.55
N VAL A 518 -39.29 -39.32 -8.50
CA VAL A 518 -38.78 -37.94 -8.59
C VAL A 518 -37.86 -37.64 -7.41
N SER A 519 -36.66 -37.13 -7.69
CA SER A 519 -35.77 -36.49 -6.72
C SER A 519 -35.72 -34.98 -6.95
N SER A 520 -35.39 -34.22 -5.90
CA SER A 520 -35.01 -32.82 -5.98
C SER A 520 -33.48 -32.71 -6.11
N LEU A 521 -32.98 -31.64 -6.74
CA LEU A 521 -31.55 -31.38 -6.95
C LEU A 521 -31.16 -30.08 -6.23
N SER A 522 -30.08 -30.10 -5.45
CA SER A 522 -29.59 -28.92 -4.73
C SER A 522 -28.94 -27.88 -5.67
N PRO A 523 -28.73 -26.63 -5.21
CA PRO A 523 -27.90 -25.66 -5.93
C PRO A 523 -26.49 -26.18 -6.28
N GLY A 524 -25.92 -27.03 -5.41
CA GLY A 524 -24.65 -27.74 -5.60
C GLY A 524 -24.78 -29.13 -6.24
N ASP A 525 -25.80 -29.35 -7.06
CA ASP A 525 -26.00 -30.55 -7.90
C ASP A 525 -26.02 -31.90 -7.14
N THR A 526 -26.50 -31.88 -5.90
CA THR A 526 -26.73 -33.08 -5.07
C THR A 526 -28.19 -33.53 -5.16
N GLU A 527 -28.48 -34.81 -5.42
CA GLU A 527 -29.85 -35.34 -5.44
C GLU A 527 -30.37 -35.74 -4.06
N SER A 528 -31.66 -35.50 -3.82
CA SER A 528 -32.42 -36.04 -2.68
C SER A 528 -32.69 -37.56 -2.80
N PRO A 529 -33.18 -38.21 -1.73
CA PRO A 529 -33.96 -39.44 -1.88
C PRO A 529 -35.09 -39.27 -2.91
N ARG A 530 -35.51 -40.35 -3.56
CA ARG A 530 -36.57 -40.32 -4.59
C ARG A 530 -37.94 -40.61 -3.96
N ALA A 531 -38.90 -39.72 -4.18
CA ALA A 531 -40.32 -40.06 -4.03
C ALA A 531 -40.73 -41.02 -5.16
N VAL A 532 -41.59 -42.01 -4.87
CA VAL A 532 -41.96 -43.07 -5.83
C VAL A 532 -43.48 -43.22 -5.90
N THR A 533 -44.00 -43.44 -7.10
CA THR A 533 -45.41 -43.78 -7.35
C THR A 533 -45.51 -44.84 -8.45
N GLU A 534 -46.48 -45.74 -8.36
CA GLU A 534 -46.75 -46.73 -9.41
C GLU A 534 -48.03 -46.39 -10.16
N VAL A 535 -47.98 -46.51 -11.48
CA VAL A 535 -49.09 -46.13 -12.36
C VAL A 535 -49.28 -47.17 -13.45
N ARG A 536 -50.54 -47.49 -13.75
CA ARG A 536 -50.93 -48.29 -14.91
C ARG A 536 -51.48 -47.36 -15.99
N THR A 537 -51.01 -47.51 -17.22
CA THR A 537 -51.61 -46.85 -18.38
C THR A 537 -53.01 -47.42 -18.65
N ALA A 538 -53.91 -46.58 -19.17
CA ALA A 538 -55.22 -47.04 -19.62
C ALA A 538 -55.08 -48.07 -20.75
N ASP A 539 -56.14 -48.83 -21.01
CA ASP A 539 -56.21 -49.66 -22.22
C ASP A 539 -56.40 -48.79 -23.47
N GLY A 540 -56.24 -49.41 -24.65
CA GLY A 540 -56.12 -48.70 -25.92
C GLY A 540 -57.03 -49.21 -27.02
N GLN A 541 -58.17 -49.84 -26.68
CA GLN A 541 -59.04 -50.47 -27.70
C GLN A 541 -59.69 -49.45 -28.64
N ASP A 542 -60.12 -48.28 -28.14
CA ASP A 542 -60.67 -47.20 -28.98
C ASP A 542 -59.67 -46.67 -30.03
N HIS A 543 -58.37 -46.87 -29.77
CA HIS A 543 -57.26 -46.46 -30.63
C HIS A 543 -56.89 -47.52 -31.68
N ALA A 544 -57.42 -48.74 -31.57
CA ALA A 544 -57.17 -49.85 -32.50
C ALA A 544 -58.13 -49.83 -33.72
N PRO A 545 -57.82 -50.52 -34.83
CA PRO A 545 -58.75 -50.68 -35.94
C PRO A 545 -60.04 -51.36 -35.49
N SER A 546 -61.16 -50.67 -35.66
CA SER A 546 -62.50 -51.19 -35.37
C SER A 546 -62.92 -52.27 -36.37
N ALA A 547 -64.01 -53.00 -36.08
CA ALA A 547 -64.74 -53.83 -37.05
C ALA A 547 -63.88 -54.75 -37.94
N LEU A 548 -62.85 -55.41 -37.39
CA LEU A 548 -62.12 -56.45 -38.11
C LEU A 548 -63.07 -57.61 -38.44
N THR A 549 -63.20 -57.90 -39.72
CA THR A 549 -64.04 -58.98 -40.26
C THR A 549 -63.23 -59.85 -41.20
N VAL A 550 -63.48 -61.16 -41.15
CA VAL A 550 -62.86 -62.14 -42.03
C VAL A 550 -63.97 -62.99 -42.63
N VAL A 551 -64.05 -63.00 -43.95
CA VAL A 551 -65.06 -63.69 -44.75
C VAL A 551 -64.37 -64.77 -45.59
N VAL A 552 -64.96 -65.97 -45.64
CA VAL A 552 -64.42 -67.09 -46.42
C VAL A 552 -64.98 -67.01 -47.84
N LEU A 553 -64.11 -66.81 -48.84
CA LEU A 553 -64.53 -66.79 -50.25
C LEU A 553 -64.40 -68.15 -50.93
N GLY A 554 -63.53 -69.03 -50.42
CA GLY A 554 -63.43 -70.41 -50.91
C GLY A 554 -62.39 -71.25 -50.19
N ARG A 555 -62.01 -72.38 -50.81
CA ARG A 555 -61.01 -73.31 -50.26
C ARG A 555 -59.60 -72.72 -50.14
N HIS A 556 -59.26 -71.69 -50.95
CA HIS A 556 -57.92 -71.07 -50.97
C HIS A 556 -57.92 -69.53 -50.79
N GLU A 557 -59.04 -68.93 -50.37
CA GLU A 557 -59.20 -67.47 -50.32
C GLU A 557 -60.04 -66.96 -49.14
N LEU A 558 -59.53 -65.95 -48.44
CA LEU A 558 -60.22 -65.18 -47.39
C LEU A 558 -60.22 -63.69 -47.74
N GLN A 559 -61.35 -63.02 -47.56
CA GLN A 559 -61.45 -61.55 -47.62
C GLN A 559 -61.42 -60.99 -46.20
N ILE A 560 -60.43 -60.15 -45.90
CA ILE A 560 -60.21 -59.55 -44.58
C ILE A 560 -60.48 -58.04 -44.71
N ASN A 561 -61.37 -57.48 -43.90
CA ASN A 561 -61.69 -56.04 -43.92
C ASN A 561 -61.68 -55.45 -42.51
N TRP A 562 -61.32 -54.17 -42.36
CA TRP A 562 -61.27 -53.50 -41.05
C TRP A 562 -61.73 -52.04 -41.12
N GLY A 563 -62.32 -51.57 -40.03
CA GLY A 563 -62.74 -50.20 -39.84
C GLY A 563 -61.58 -49.24 -39.53
N PHE A 564 -61.92 -47.96 -39.46
CA PHE A 564 -61.02 -46.91 -38.96
C PHE A 564 -61.05 -46.92 -37.42
N PRO A 565 -59.96 -46.62 -36.71
CA PRO A 565 -59.99 -46.50 -35.25
C PRO A 565 -60.99 -45.46 -34.77
N VAL A 566 -61.69 -45.73 -33.66
CA VAL A 566 -62.74 -44.83 -33.14
C VAL A 566 -62.13 -43.50 -32.70
N ALA A 567 -60.99 -43.55 -32.02
CA ALA A 567 -60.18 -42.41 -31.65
C ALA A 567 -58.71 -42.68 -31.98
N PRO A 568 -58.21 -42.39 -33.20
CA PRO A 568 -56.81 -42.66 -33.55
C PRO A 568 -55.85 -41.81 -32.70
N LEU A 569 -54.74 -42.41 -32.24
CA LEU A 569 -53.69 -41.72 -31.47
C LEU A 569 -52.90 -40.73 -32.35
N GLY A 570 -53.50 -39.58 -32.67
CA GLY A 570 -52.96 -38.63 -33.64
C GLY A 570 -53.11 -39.10 -35.08
N ARG A 571 -52.20 -38.67 -35.96
CA ARG A 571 -52.30 -38.92 -37.40
C ARG A 571 -52.01 -40.38 -37.73
N LEU A 572 -52.99 -41.11 -38.25
CA LEU A 572 -52.78 -42.45 -38.82
C LEU A 572 -51.84 -42.36 -40.04
N PHE A 573 -50.86 -43.26 -40.10
CA PHE A 573 -49.95 -43.39 -41.24
C PHE A 573 -50.29 -44.59 -42.12
N LYS A 574 -50.48 -45.77 -41.52
CA LYS A 574 -50.76 -47.03 -42.22
C LYS A 574 -51.33 -48.09 -41.25
N TYR A 575 -51.88 -49.15 -41.84
CA TYR A 575 -52.22 -50.40 -41.18
C TYR A 575 -51.16 -51.47 -41.43
N GLU A 576 -51.09 -52.44 -40.51
CA GLU A 576 -50.23 -53.62 -40.59
C GLU A 576 -51.03 -54.85 -40.11
N LEU A 577 -51.45 -55.68 -41.07
CA LEU A 577 -52.25 -56.89 -40.86
C LEU A 577 -51.32 -58.08 -40.68
N HIS A 578 -51.47 -58.76 -39.55
CA HIS A 578 -50.84 -60.03 -39.26
C HIS A 578 -51.85 -61.16 -39.48
N MET A 579 -51.41 -62.28 -40.05
CA MET A 579 -52.15 -63.52 -40.19
C MET A 579 -51.30 -64.66 -39.63
N ASN A 580 -51.80 -65.38 -38.63
CA ASN A 580 -51.04 -66.37 -37.84
C ASN A 580 -49.70 -65.82 -37.32
N GLY A 581 -49.69 -64.55 -36.88
CA GLY A 581 -48.51 -63.85 -36.38
C GLY A 581 -47.57 -63.27 -37.45
N CYS A 582 -47.68 -63.69 -38.71
CA CYS A 582 -46.87 -63.18 -39.81
C CYS A 582 -47.51 -61.93 -40.44
N VAL A 583 -46.75 -60.87 -40.69
CA VAL A 583 -47.24 -59.70 -41.45
C VAL A 583 -47.54 -60.12 -42.90
N VAL A 584 -48.78 -59.91 -43.34
CA VAL A 584 -49.22 -60.23 -44.71
C VAL A 584 -49.66 -59.02 -45.53
N TYR A 585 -49.93 -57.88 -44.88
CA TYR A 585 -50.22 -56.62 -45.57
C TYR A 585 -49.76 -55.42 -44.75
N VAL A 586 -49.17 -54.42 -45.43
CA VAL A 586 -48.74 -53.14 -44.86
C VAL A 586 -49.12 -52.02 -45.83
N GLY A 587 -50.04 -51.14 -45.44
CA GLY A 587 -50.55 -50.10 -46.34
C GLY A 587 -51.74 -49.31 -45.76
N THR A 588 -52.36 -48.46 -46.57
CA THR A 588 -53.44 -47.55 -46.12
C THR A 588 -54.85 -48.05 -46.42
N GLU A 589 -54.99 -49.18 -47.11
CA GLU A 589 -56.30 -49.74 -47.43
C GLU A 589 -56.93 -50.42 -46.20
N ARG A 590 -58.20 -50.76 -46.32
CA ARG A 590 -59.05 -51.31 -45.25
C ARG A 590 -59.61 -52.69 -45.58
N ALA A 591 -59.02 -53.33 -46.59
CA ALA A 591 -59.42 -54.60 -47.15
C ALA A 591 -58.19 -55.32 -47.72
N TYR A 592 -58.13 -56.65 -47.60
CA TYR A 592 -57.08 -57.49 -48.15
C TYR A 592 -57.63 -58.87 -48.54
N ALA A 593 -57.35 -59.30 -49.77
CA ALA A 593 -57.74 -60.60 -50.30
C ALA A 593 -56.58 -61.60 -50.13
N ALA A 594 -56.61 -62.36 -49.03
CA ALA A 594 -55.59 -63.37 -48.74
C ALA A 594 -55.84 -64.63 -49.59
N ARG A 595 -54.94 -64.89 -50.55
CA ARG A 595 -55.03 -65.95 -51.56
C ARG A 595 -53.96 -67.03 -51.36
N ARG A 596 -54.14 -68.18 -52.02
CA ARG A 596 -53.25 -69.37 -51.96
C ARG A 596 -53.16 -69.98 -50.55
N LEU A 597 -54.23 -69.82 -49.76
CA LEU A 597 -54.35 -70.39 -48.42
C LEU A 597 -54.65 -71.90 -48.50
N SER A 598 -54.22 -72.67 -47.51
CA SER A 598 -54.53 -74.10 -47.45
C SER A 598 -56.02 -74.33 -47.19
N ALA A 599 -56.62 -75.34 -47.82
CA ALA A 599 -58.01 -75.74 -47.55
C ALA A 599 -58.20 -76.25 -46.11
N ASN A 600 -59.43 -76.17 -45.59
CA ASN A 600 -59.83 -76.65 -44.26
C ASN A 600 -58.90 -76.19 -43.10
N THR A 601 -58.25 -75.03 -43.22
CA THR A 601 -57.18 -74.53 -42.33
C THR A 601 -57.62 -73.25 -41.63
N ALA A 602 -57.24 -73.10 -40.35
CA ALA A 602 -57.59 -71.93 -39.53
C ALA A 602 -56.55 -70.81 -39.64
N TYR A 603 -57.04 -69.58 -39.80
CA TYR A 603 -56.25 -68.36 -39.90
C TYR A 603 -56.77 -67.30 -38.92
N THR A 604 -55.90 -66.87 -38.00
CA THR A 604 -56.15 -65.82 -37.01
C THR A 604 -55.55 -64.52 -37.51
N CYS A 605 -56.38 -63.48 -37.63
CA CYS A 605 -56.00 -62.17 -38.16
C CYS A 605 -56.02 -61.10 -37.06
N THR A 606 -55.04 -60.20 -37.05
CA THR A 606 -55.02 -58.97 -36.23
C THR A 606 -54.52 -57.80 -37.06
N VAL A 607 -55.13 -56.61 -36.92
CA VAL A 607 -54.71 -55.40 -37.64
C VAL A 607 -54.16 -54.38 -36.67
N THR A 608 -53.00 -53.83 -37.00
CA THR A 608 -52.34 -52.76 -36.23
C THR A 608 -52.60 -51.42 -36.91
N ALA A 609 -53.12 -50.43 -36.19
CA ALA A 609 -53.03 -49.03 -36.58
C ALA A 609 -51.67 -48.47 -36.17
N ILE A 610 -50.93 -47.88 -37.10
CA ILE A 610 -49.67 -47.17 -36.84
C ILE A 610 -49.92 -45.67 -37.00
N THR A 611 -49.73 -44.90 -35.93
CA THR A 611 -50.05 -43.47 -35.87
C THR A 611 -48.85 -42.63 -35.44
N SER A 612 -48.98 -41.30 -35.50
CA SER A 612 -47.97 -40.34 -35.03
C SER A 612 -47.80 -40.27 -33.51
N ARG A 613 -48.53 -41.06 -32.72
CA ARG A 613 -48.40 -41.13 -31.24
C ARG A 613 -48.43 -42.55 -30.68
N GLY A 614 -48.39 -43.60 -31.51
CA GLY A 614 -48.34 -44.98 -31.03
C GLY A 614 -48.61 -46.07 -32.08
N ARG A 615 -48.77 -47.31 -31.59
CA ARG A 615 -49.33 -48.45 -32.32
C ARG A 615 -50.43 -49.08 -31.49
N CYS A 616 -51.53 -49.47 -32.11
CA CYS A 616 -52.65 -50.14 -31.43
C CYS A 616 -53.17 -51.30 -32.28
N HIS A 617 -53.34 -52.47 -31.67
CA HIS A 617 -53.71 -53.72 -32.33
C HIS A 617 -55.20 -54.02 -32.08
N SER A 618 -55.92 -54.47 -33.12
CA SER A 618 -57.29 -54.95 -32.98
C SER A 618 -57.34 -56.24 -32.13
N SER A 619 -58.53 -56.58 -31.64
CA SER A 619 -58.81 -57.94 -31.20
C SER A 619 -58.56 -58.96 -32.34
N PRO A 620 -58.15 -60.20 -32.02
CA PRO A 620 -57.91 -61.24 -33.01
C PRO A 620 -59.21 -61.86 -33.53
N VAL A 621 -59.26 -62.13 -34.84
CA VAL A 621 -60.41 -62.78 -35.50
C VAL A 621 -59.94 -64.02 -36.25
N THR A 622 -60.44 -65.19 -35.86
CA THR A 622 -60.09 -66.49 -36.47
C THR A 622 -61.21 -67.00 -37.37
N LYS A 623 -60.86 -67.46 -38.58
CA LYS A 623 -61.76 -68.17 -39.50
C LYS A 623 -61.07 -69.36 -40.14
N LYS A 624 -61.88 -70.29 -40.70
CA LYS A 624 -61.39 -71.49 -41.38
C LYS A 624 -61.72 -71.43 -42.88
N THR A 625 -60.77 -71.75 -43.75
CA THR A 625 -61.01 -71.90 -45.19
C THR A 625 -61.96 -73.08 -45.46
N ALA A 626 -62.64 -73.05 -46.62
CA ALA A 626 -63.55 -74.12 -47.00
C ALA A 626 -62.81 -75.47 -47.21
N ARG A 627 -63.55 -76.58 -47.13
CA ARG A 627 -63.04 -77.93 -47.46
C ARG A 627 -62.85 -78.08 -48.98
N ASP A 628 -62.09 -79.09 -49.37
CA ASP A 628 -61.79 -79.38 -50.77
C ASP A 628 -62.52 -80.66 -51.23
N GLU A 629 -63.80 -80.50 -51.58
CA GLU A 629 -64.67 -81.58 -52.05
C GLU A 629 -65.42 -81.08 -53.30
N TYR A 630 -65.32 -81.82 -54.40
CA TYR A 630 -66.11 -81.62 -55.62
C TYR A 630 -66.78 -82.94 -55.98
N LEU A 631 -68.11 -82.99 -55.88
CA LEU A 631 -68.89 -84.19 -56.19
C LEU A 631 -68.88 -84.48 -57.70
N HIS A 632 -68.55 -85.71 -58.07
CA HIS A 632 -68.76 -86.20 -59.43
C HIS A 632 -70.24 -86.52 -59.69
N SER A 633 -70.65 -86.44 -60.95
CA SER A 633 -72.06 -86.58 -61.33
C SER A 633 -72.59 -88.01 -61.21
N SER A 634 -73.81 -88.12 -60.70
CA SER A 634 -74.85 -88.98 -61.28
C SER A 634 -76.22 -88.30 -61.13
N ARG A 635 -77.01 -88.28 -62.20
CA ARG A 635 -78.43 -87.87 -62.21
C ARG A 635 -79.31 -89.13 -62.34
N TYR A 636 -80.63 -88.89 -62.32
CA TYR A 636 -81.75 -89.81 -62.56
C TYR A 636 -82.25 -90.65 -61.35
N ILE A 637 -83.56 -90.88 -61.16
CA ILE A 637 -84.73 -89.97 -61.29
C ILE A 637 -85.99 -90.56 -60.57
N LEU A 638 -86.85 -89.68 -60.03
CA LEU A 638 -88.28 -89.86 -59.63
C LEU A 638 -88.73 -90.99 -58.64
N SER A 639 -89.23 -90.56 -57.47
CA SER A 639 -90.68 -90.46 -57.07
C SER A 639 -91.67 -91.65 -57.24
N PRO A 640 -92.89 -91.61 -56.60
CA PRO A 640 -93.30 -91.03 -55.30
C PRO A 640 -94.36 -91.84 -54.46
N SER A 641 -94.51 -91.51 -53.17
CA SER A 641 -95.75 -91.61 -52.33
C SER A 641 -95.61 -90.64 -51.13
N HIS A 642 -96.52 -89.70 -50.83
CA HIS A 642 -97.76 -89.83 -50.03
C HIS A 642 -97.56 -90.40 -48.60
N GLN A 643 -98.04 -89.79 -47.48
CA GLN A 643 -98.78 -88.51 -47.32
C GLN A 643 -98.77 -87.97 -45.85
N THR A 644 -99.05 -86.66 -45.70
CA THR A 644 -99.56 -85.85 -44.54
C THR A 644 -99.89 -86.54 -43.19
N ALA A 645 -99.68 -85.91 -42.01
CA ALA A 645 -100.35 -84.67 -41.55
C ALA A 645 -99.59 -83.97 -40.37
N SER A 646 -99.47 -82.63 -40.29
CA SER A 646 -100.39 -81.63 -39.66
C SER A 646 -100.48 -81.75 -38.12
N LYS A 647 -100.38 -80.74 -37.23
CA LYS A 647 -100.67 -79.27 -37.14
C LYS A 647 -99.82 -78.69 -35.95
N TYR A 648 -99.75 -77.43 -35.47
CA TYR A 648 -100.11 -76.02 -35.77
C TYR A 648 -99.46 -75.14 -34.65
N SER A 649 -99.42 -73.79 -34.61
CA SER A 649 -99.74 -72.65 -35.51
C SER A 649 -99.08 -71.35 -34.98
N SER A 650 -99.28 -70.22 -35.68
CA SER A 650 -98.81 -68.86 -35.36
C SER A 650 -99.62 -68.11 -34.27
N SER A 651 -99.00 -67.14 -33.57
CA SER A 651 -99.67 -65.85 -33.24
C SER A 651 -98.74 -64.72 -32.70
N SER A 652 -99.04 -63.51 -33.16
CA SER A 652 -98.82 -62.16 -32.59
C SER A 652 -99.94 -61.28 -33.19
N PRO A 653 -100.28 -60.03 -32.74
CA PRO A 653 -99.49 -59.09 -31.93
C PRO A 653 -100.28 -58.15 -30.95
N SER A 654 -99.59 -57.11 -30.43
CA SER A 654 -100.05 -55.69 -30.26
C SER A 654 -100.79 -55.14 -29.00
N ILE A 655 -100.62 -53.80 -28.86
CA ILE A 655 -101.26 -52.77 -27.99
C ILE A 655 -100.60 -52.60 -26.58
N GLN A 656 -99.85 -51.52 -26.24
CA GLN A 656 -100.02 -50.03 -26.23
C GLN A 656 -100.74 -49.48 -24.95
N VAL A 657 -100.48 -48.28 -24.39
CA VAL A 657 -99.69 -47.07 -24.79
C VAL A 657 -99.14 -46.27 -23.55
N ILE A 658 -98.34 -45.19 -23.78
CA ILE A 658 -98.15 -43.93 -22.96
C ILE A 658 -97.26 -44.06 -21.68
N ARG A 659 -96.25 -43.21 -21.34
CA ARG A 659 -95.52 -41.99 -21.87
C ARG A 659 -94.11 -41.93 -21.16
N GLU A 660 -93.18 -40.96 -21.16
CA GLU A 660 -92.94 -39.55 -21.63
C GLU A 660 -91.40 -39.40 -21.94
N VAL A 661 -90.91 -38.65 -22.96
CA VAL A 661 -90.45 -37.22 -23.03
C VAL A 661 -89.16 -36.81 -22.27
N LYS A 662 -88.17 -36.05 -22.80
CA LYS A 662 -87.59 -35.77 -24.17
C LYS A 662 -86.32 -34.85 -24.01
N LYS A 663 -85.18 -34.95 -24.72
CA LYS A 663 -84.83 -34.30 -26.03
C LYS A 663 -83.31 -34.43 -26.41
N ASN A 664 -83.01 -34.68 -27.70
CA ASN A 664 -82.09 -33.99 -28.68
C ASN A 664 -80.61 -33.62 -28.32
N ASP A 665 -79.58 -33.59 -29.20
CA ASP A 665 -79.40 -33.85 -30.67
C ASP A 665 -77.93 -34.26 -31.09
N THR A 666 -77.36 -33.85 -32.25
CA THR A 666 -76.16 -34.45 -32.93
C THR A 666 -75.23 -33.43 -33.68
N ASN A 667 -74.04 -33.83 -34.22
CA ASN A 667 -73.19 -32.99 -35.12
C ASN A 667 -72.11 -33.73 -35.98
N SER A 668 -71.39 -33.02 -36.91
CA SER A 668 -70.38 -33.52 -37.91
C SER A 668 -69.66 -32.34 -38.65
N PRO A 669 -68.73 -32.46 -39.67
CA PRO A 669 -67.62 -33.41 -39.99
C PRO A 669 -66.27 -32.73 -40.49
N ALA A 670 -65.32 -33.55 -41.01
CA ALA A 670 -64.25 -33.24 -42.05
C ALA A 670 -62.88 -32.60 -41.61
N THR A 671 -61.71 -32.64 -42.31
CA THR A 671 -61.07 -33.48 -43.38
C THR A 671 -59.55 -33.19 -43.62
N LEU A 672 -58.74 -34.16 -44.14
CA LEU A 672 -57.48 -34.00 -44.96
C LEU A 672 -56.22 -33.35 -44.28
N LYS A 673 -54.94 -33.27 -44.76
CA LYS A 673 -54.01 -33.87 -45.82
C LYS A 673 -52.52 -33.58 -45.37
N SER A 674 -51.35 -33.82 -46.02
CA SER A 674 -50.88 -34.52 -47.26
C SER A 674 -49.45 -35.17 -47.17
N LYS A 675 -48.37 -34.55 -47.70
CA LYS A 675 -47.10 -35.09 -48.31
C LYS A 675 -45.80 -34.87 -47.45
N VAL A 676 -44.53 -35.25 -47.74
CA VAL A 676 -43.78 -36.06 -48.77
C VAL A 676 -42.48 -36.74 -48.19
N ASN A 677 -41.41 -37.00 -48.98
CA ASN A 677 -40.08 -37.68 -48.76
C ASN A 677 -39.09 -37.23 -49.92
N PRO A 678 -37.92 -37.84 -50.37
CA PRO A 678 -37.23 -39.14 -50.05
C PRO A 678 -35.64 -39.31 -50.20
N THR A 679 -35.07 -40.41 -49.63
CA THR A 679 -33.98 -41.35 -50.17
C THR A 679 -32.51 -40.96 -50.50
N LEU A 680 -31.46 -41.84 -50.57
CA LEU A 680 -31.09 -43.21 -50.05
C LEU A 680 -29.65 -43.65 -50.55
N VAL A 681 -29.16 -44.87 -50.19
CA VAL A 681 -28.12 -45.76 -50.83
C VAL A 681 -26.84 -46.09 -49.99
N GLN A 682 -26.28 -47.30 -50.17
CA GLN A 682 -25.10 -47.90 -49.49
C GLN A 682 -24.18 -48.66 -50.50
N HIS A 683 -22.85 -48.78 -50.26
CA HIS A 683 -22.06 -50.04 -50.13
C HIS A 683 -20.52 -49.95 -50.38
N ARG A 684 -19.72 -50.63 -49.50
CA ARG A 684 -18.43 -51.39 -49.64
C ARG A 684 -17.28 -50.94 -50.59
N ALA A 685 -15.97 -51.11 -50.27
CA ALA A 685 -15.25 -51.50 -49.03
C ALA A 685 -13.85 -50.78 -48.91
N ILE A 686 -12.60 -51.32 -48.86
CA ILE A 686 -11.93 -52.66 -48.97
C ILE A 686 -10.61 -52.66 -48.10
N ASP A 687 -10.14 -53.83 -47.65
CA ASP A 687 -8.80 -54.28 -47.14
C ASP A 687 -7.82 -53.46 -46.24
N LEU A 688 -7.69 -53.95 -44.99
CA LEU A 688 -6.50 -54.57 -44.35
C LEU A 688 -5.06 -53.97 -44.40
N ARG A 689 -4.54 -53.74 -43.17
CA ARG A 689 -3.16 -54.00 -42.66
C ARG A 689 -1.92 -53.32 -43.30
N LYS A 690 -1.23 -52.49 -42.51
CA LYS A 690 0.12 -52.81 -41.96
C LYS A 690 0.62 -51.81 -40.91
N ASP A 691 1.54 -52.28 -40.05
CA ASP A 691 2.74 -51.66 -39.46
C ASP A 691 2.70 -50.18 -38.95
N ARG A 692 3.40 -49.80 -37.86
CA ARG A 692 4.53 -50.44 -37.16
C ARG A 692 4.66 -49.92 -35.73
N GLN A 693 5.08 -50.76 -34.78
CA GLN A 693 5.73 -50.31 -33.55
C GLN A 693 7.19 -49.90 -33.84
N ARG A 694 7.79 -49.09 -32.96
CA ARG A 694 9.25 -49.15 -32.72
C ARG A 694 9.55 -49.02 -31.23
N GLN A 695 10.36 -49.94 -30.72
CA GLN A 695 10.86 -49.96 -29.34
C GLN A 695 12.30 -49.46 -29.32
N SER A 696 12.71 -48.84 -28.20
CA SER A 696 14.02 -49.06 -27.58
C SER A 696 14.11 -48.36 -26.22
N SER A 697 14.73 -48.84 -25.13
CA SER A 697 14.87 -50.17 -24.49
C SER A 697 16.17 -50.22 -23.68
N VAL A 698 16.05 -50.24 -22.34
CA VAL A 698 16.98 -50.91 -21.38
C VAL A 698 18.34 -50.24 -21.08
N GLN A 699 18.90 -50.62 -19.93
CA GLN A 699 20.12 -50.17 -19.21
C GLN A 699 19.89 -48.88 -18.39
N ILE A 700 20.01 -48.85 -17.05
CA ILE A 700 20.64 -49.76 -16.06
C ILE A 700 22.13 -50.01 -16.32
N HIS A 701 22.97 -49.26 -15.60
CA HIS A 701 24.21 -49.78 -15.04
C HIS A 701 24.36 -49.32 -13.59
N SER A 702 24.88 -50.20 -12.75
CA SER A 702 25.20 -49.96 -11.34
C SER A 702 26.66 -50.36 -11.08
N ALA A 703 27.06 -50.35 -9.80
CA ALA A 703 28.41 -50.65 -9.29
C ALA A 703 29.41 -49.47 -9.38
N LYS A 704 30.41 -49.35 -8.49
CA LYS A 704 30.81 -50.26 -7.40
C LYS A 704 31.43 -49.50 -6.22
N ALA A 705 31.41 -50.10 -5.03
CA ALA A 705 32.05 -49.55 -3.83
C ALA A 705 33.53 -49.99 -3.71
N ILE A 706 34.32 -49.22 -2.97
CA ILE A 706 35.61 -49.61 -2.36
C ILE A 706 35.61 -49.14 -0.90
N GLN A 707 36.29 -49.87 -0.02
CA GLN A 707 36.29 -49.68 1.44
C GLN A 707 37.54 -48.94 1.94
N SER A 708 37.51 -48.58 3.23
CA SER A 708 38.65 -48.51 4.17
C SER A 708 39.83 -47.57 3.89
N SER A 709 40.12 -46.70 4.86
CA SER A 709 41.23 -46.94 5.81
C SER A 709 41.19 -45.96 6.99
N SER A 710 41.89 -46.29 8.08
CA SER A 710 41.83 -45.60 9.38
C SER A 710 43.22 -45.18 9.86
N HIS A 711 43.40 -43.92 10.29
CA HIS A 711 44.56 -43.46 11.06
C HIS A 711 44.15 -42.26 11.95
N THR A 712 44.01 -42.39 13.28
CA THR A 712 45.01 -42.47 14.38
C THR A 712 45.56 -41.13 14.91
N SER A 713 44.94 -40.67 16.01
CA SER A 713 45.56 -40.14 17.26
C SER A 713 46.50 -38.92 17.28
N LYS A 714 46.11 -37.92 18.10
CA LYS A 714 46.89 -37.15 19.13
C LYS A 714 45.94 -36.12 19.76
N SER A 715 45.72 -35.86 21.07
CA SER A 715 46.36 -36.12 22.38
C SER A 715 46.90 -34.83 23.05
N GLY A 716 46.26 -34.39 24.15
CA GLY A 716 46.69 -33.25 24.99
C GLY A 716 45.49 -32.58 25.69
N ARG A 717 45.04 -33.04 26.87
CA ARG A 717 45.50 -32.68 28.24
C ARG A 717 45.45 -31.18 28.57
N GLN A 718 44.44 -30.74 29.35
CA GLN A 718 44.60 -30.32 30.77
C GLN A 718 43.24 -29.96 31.43
N GLY A 719 43.07 -30.32 32.71
CA GLY A 719 42.20 -29.64 33.71
C GLY A 719 43.09 -28.87 34.71
N PRO A 720 42.65 -28.39 35.90
CA PRO A 720 41.54 -28.88 36.78
C PRO A 720 40.51 -27.76 37.20
N ALA A 721 39.27 -28.04 37.62
CA ALA A 721 38.71 -28.56 38.89
C ALA A 721 38.65 -27.60 40.12
N VAL A 722 37.42 -27.37 40.62
CA VAL A 722 36.96 -26.71 41.88
C VAL A 722 35.60 -27.39 42.19
N VAL A 723 35.23 -28.02 43.33
CA VAL A 723 35.42 -27.84 44.80
C VAL A 723 34.31 -26.97 45.46
N PHE A 724 33.40 -27.65 46.19
CA PHE A 724 32.38 -27.10 47.11
C PHE A 724 32.90 -27.16 48.58
N PRO A 725 32.40 -26.36 49.57
CA PRO A 725 31.16 -26.70 50.30
C PRO A 725 30.35 -25.52 50.94
N GLU A 726 29.14 -25.84 51.46
CA GLU A 726 28.48 -25.49 52.77
C GLU A 726 28.67 -24.11 53.47
N SER A 727 27.75 -23.55 54.29
CA SER A 727 26.32 -23.81 54.61
C SER A 727 25.66 -22.71 55.50
N SER A 728 24.34 -22.83 55.76
CA SER A 728 23.62 -22.59 57.05
C SER A 728 23.30 -21.20 57.66
N THR A 729 21.99 -21.01 57.96
CA THR A 729 21.34 -20.39 59.19
C THR A 729 21.39 -18.86 59.47
N ASP A 730 20.43 -18.20 60.16
CA ASP A 730 18.98 -18.42 60.50
C ASP A 730 18.40 -17.16 61.26
N ARG A 731 17.06 -17.00 61.41
CA ARG A 731 16.30 -16.14 62.39
C ARG A 731 16.33 -14.57 62.25
N LEU A 732 15.36 -13.75 62.71
CA LEU A 732 13.97 -13.95 63.24
C LEU A 732 13.12 -12.62 63.27
N THR A 733 11.78 -12.76 63.23
CA THR A 733 10.70 -11.85 63.73
C THR A 733 10.38 -10.48 63.10
N ALA A 734 9.08 -10.15 63.13
CA ALA A 734 8.43 -8.85 62.80
C ALA A 734 7.72 -8.27 64.07
N PRO A 735 6.81 -7.25 64.07
CA PRO A 735 5.54 -7.25 63.30
C PRO A 735 4.99 -5.89 62.75
N ASN A 736 4.13 -6.03 61.73
CA ASN A 736 2.88 -5.31 61.40
C ASN A 736 2.79 -3.76 61.30
N GLY A 737 2.25 -3.33 60.16
CA GLY A 737 1.63 -2.03 59.90
C GLY A 737 1.02 -2.05 58.49
N GLU A 738 -0.28 -2.37 58.37
CA GLU A 738 -0.91 -2.72 57.09
C GLU A 738 -1.45 -1.50 56.31
N HIS A 739 -1.23 -1.48 55.00
CA HIS A 739 -2.24 -1.12 53.99
C HIS A 739 -1.89 -1.79 52.64
N SER A 740 -2.86 -1.94 51.74
CA SER A 740 -2.86 -3.00 50.71
C SER A 740 -2.54 -2.49 49.29
N GLU A 741 -1.48 -3.04 48.69
CA GLU A 741 -1.28 -3.10 47.24
C GLU A 741 -1.47 -4.53 46.73
N TYR A 742 -2.07 -4.69 45.54
CA TYR A 742 -2.18 -5.98 44.86
C TYR A 742 -1.15 -6.09 43.72
N ILE A 743 -0.03 -6.77 44.00
CA ILE A 743 1.03 -7.02 43.02
C ILE A 743 0.81 -8.38 42.34
N PHE A 744 0.81 -8.41 41.01
CA PHE A 744 0.80 -9.67 40.25
C PHE A 744 2.20 -10.30 40.21
N ARG A 745 2.25 -11.63 40.30
CA ARG A 745 3.42 -12.36 40.82
C ARG A 745 4.41 -12.75 39.71
N LYS A 746 5.65 -12.26 39.76
CA LYS A 746 6.76 -12.86 38.99
C LYS A 746 7.01 -14.30 39.48
N GLN A 747 7.08 -15.26 38.56
CA GLN A 747 7.71 -16.56 38.78
C GLN A 747 8.87 -16.75 37.81
N SER A 748 10.07 -16.95 38.35
CA SER A 748 11.25 -17.36 37.61
C SER A 748 11.36 -18.88 37.62
N LEU A 749 11.34 -19.49 36.44
CA LEU A 749 11.79 -20.87 36.19
C LEU A 749 12.99 -20.81 35.24
N SER A 750 13.95 -21.72 35.43
CA SER A 750 15.24 -21.71 34.75
C SER A 750 15.60 -23.06 34.13
N SER A 751 16.62 -23.06 33.26
CA SER A 751 17.25 -24.18 32.54
C SER A 751 16.53 -24.72 31.29
N ILE A 752 17.31 -25.45 30.46
CA ILE A 752 17.01 -26.01 29.12
C ILE A 752 17.24 -25.00 27.96
N PRO A 753 18.16 -25.25 27.00
CA PRO A 753 19.61 -25.19 27.21
C PRO A 753 20.32 -24.26 26.20
N GLU A 754 21.64 -24.06 26.35
CA GLU A 754 22.45 -23.35 25.34
C GLU A 754 22.73 -24.24 24.12
N ASP A 755 22.05 -23.96 23.01
CA ASP A 755 22.50 -24.30 21.66
C ASP A 755 21.97 -23.25 20.66
N PHE A 756 22.59 -23.13 19.48
CA PHE A 756 22.32 -22.07 18.48
C PHE A 756 22.71 -20.62 18.86
N ALA A 757 23.93 -20.44 19.38
CA ALA A 757 24.66 -19.21 19.07
C ALA A 757 24.94 -19.13 17.55
N HIS A 758 24.93 -17.91 17.00
CA HIS A 758 25.28 -17.56 15.61
C HIS A 758 24.39 -18.07 14.45
N VAL A 759 23.23 -17.43 14.26
CA VAL A 759 22.72 -17.13 12.89
C VAL A 759 22.61 -15.62 12.69
N ARG A 760 23.75 -14.97 12.40
CA ARG A 760 23.78 -13.58 11.94
C ARG A 760 23.25 -13.54 10.51
N ALA A 761 21.98 -13.15 10.33
CA ALA A 761 21.32 -13.10 9.03
C ALA A 761 22.02 -12.10 8.07
N LYS A 762 22.97 -12.61 7.27
CA LYS A 762 23.59 -11.86 6.18
C LYS A 762 22.58 -11.63 5.07
N ILE A 763 21.87 -10.51 5.10
CA ILE A 763 21.12 -10.02 3.94
C ILE A 763 22.13 -9.82 2.80
N SER A 764 21.97 -10.60 1.73
CA SER A 764 22.85 -10.52 0.57
C SER A 764 22.50 -9.29 -0.27
N PRO A 765 23.46 -8.42 -0.64
CA PRO A 765 23.17 -7.20 -1.41
C PRO A 765 22.40 -7.45 -2.73
N ALA A 766 22.54 -8.64 -3.31
CA ALA A 766 21.87 -9.07 -4.53
C ALA A 766 20.32 -9.15 -4.46
N ARG A 767 19.69 -9.00 -3.29
CA ARG A 767 18.21 -8.94 -3.18
C ARG A 767 17.62 -7.52 -3.20
N LEU A 768 18.42 -6.46 -2.98
CA LEU A 768 17.94 -5.07 -3.09
C LEU A 768 17.77 -4.63 -4.55
N MET A 769 18.60 -5.15 -5.46
CA MET A 769 18.62 -4.82 -6.89
C MET A 769 17.47 -5.45 -7.72
N ARG A 770 16.30 -5.69 -7.10
CA ARG A 770 15.09 -6.19 -7.79
C ARG A 770 13.81 -5.40 -7.48
N TRP A 771 13.91 -4.34 -6.68
CA TRP A 771 12.81 -3.38 -6.46
C TRP A 771 12.90 -2.15 -7.38
N SER A 772 13.96 -2.06 -8.19
CA SER A 772 14.28 -0.95 -9.10
C SER A 772 13.69 -1.13 -10.52
N SER A 773 12.57 -1.84 -10.65
CA SER A 773 11.85 -2.04 -11.91
C SER A 773 10.37 -2.27 -11.62
N ASP A 774 9.50 -1.74 -12.48
CA ASP A 774 8.03 -1.91 -12.45
C ASP A 774 7.31 -1.46 -11.16
N ARG A 775 7.43 -0.15 -10.84
CA ARG A 775 6.30 0.73 -10.50
C ARG A 775 6.75 2.18 -10.27
N GLU A 776 6.49 3.06 -11.24
CA GLU A 776 6.31 4.48 -10.95
C GLU A 776 4.96 4.66 -10.25
N VAL A 777 4.93 4.51 -8.92
CA VAL A 777 3.81 5.02 -8.12
C VAL A 777 3.92 6.55 -8.11
N PRO A 778 2.86 7.31 -8.43
CA PRO A 778 2.87 8.75 -8.26
C PRO A 778 3.00 9.11 -6.78
N ILE A 779 4.23 9.35 -6.31
CA ILE A 779 4.46 9.91 -4.99
C ILE A 779 3.92 11.34 -5.02
N ASP A 780 2.84 11.56 -4.27
CA ASP A 780 2.13 12.82 -4.13
C ASP A 780 3.01 13.83 -3.38
N ARG A 781 3.92 14.47 -4.11
CA ARG A 781 4.98 15.34 -3.57
C ARG A 781 4.46 16.57 -2.82
N ASP A 782 3.18 16.91 -2.98
CA ASP A 782 2.54 17.99 -2.24
C ASP A 782 2.23 17.66 -0.77
N LYS A 783 2.39 16.39 -0.34
CA LYS A 783 2.16 15.92 1.05
C LYS A 783 3.41 15.75 1.91
N LEU A 784 4.62 15.89 1.35
CA LEU A 784 5.84 16.04 2.14
C LEU A 784 6.09 17.55 2.38
N PRO A 785 6.52 17.96 3.59
CA PRO A 785 6.69 19.37 3.91
C PRO A 785 7.90 19.96 3.17
N CYS A 786 7.64 20.46 1.96
CA CYS A 786 8.60 21.25 1.21
C CYS A 786 8.88 22.55 1.97
N ILE A 787 10.01 22.62 2.66
CA ILE A 787 10.54 23.80 3.38
C ILE A 787 10.74 25.02 2.42
N SER A 788 10.62 24.80 1.10
CA SER A 788 10.61 25.82 0.05
C SER A 788 9.23 26.35 -0.37
N LYS A 789 8.10 25.77 0.08
CA LYS A 789 6.80 26.45 -0.01
C LYS A 789 6.76 27.57 1.03
N LYS A 790 6.03 28.67 0.74
CA LYS A 790 5.74 29.71 1.73
C LYS A 790 5.06 29.06 2.94
N ILE A 791 5.80 28.94 4.05
CA ILE A 791 5.25 28.76 5.39
C ILE A 791 4.46 30.04 5.73
N SER A 792 3.46 29.96 6.62
CA SER A 792 2.64 31.13 7.00
C SER A 792 3.52 32.30 7.45
N GLU A 793 3.09 33.53 7.18
CA GLU A 793 3.84 34.75 7.52
C GLU A 793 3.94 34.96 9.06
N ASP A 794 3.15 34.21 9.83
CA ASP A 794 3.19 34.15 11.30
C ASP A 794 4.28 33.20 11.85
N VAL A 795 4.75 32.21 11.09
CA VAL A 795 5.86 31.35 11.53
C VAL A 795 7.17 32.09 11.28
N ARG A 796 7.85 32.46 12.37
CA ARG A 796 9.18 33.08 12.33
C ARG A 796 10.17 32.22 11.54
N LEU A 797 10.41 32.61 10.29
CA LEU A 797 11.45 32.02 9.46
C LEU A 797 12.80 32.18 10.17
N LEU A 798 13.40 31.07 10.61
CA LEU A 798 14.77 31.05 11.13
C LEU A 798 15.69 31.80 10.14
N GLN A 799 16.40 32.80 10.67
CA GLN A 799 17.42 33.53 9.94
C GLN A 799 18.81 33.08 10.40
N PRO A 800 19.84 33.24 9.57
CA PRO A 800 21.23 33.31 10.04
C PRO A 800 21.38 34.38 11.13
N VAL A 801 22.33 34.20 12.05
CA VAL A 801 22.54 35.11 13.18
C VAL A 801 22.83 36.52 12.66
N SER A 802 22.09 37.53 13.15
CA SER A 802 22.24 38.92 12.71
C SER A 802 23.63 39.46 13.05
N PHE A 803 24.32 40.08 12.08
CA PHE A 803 25.66 40.61 12.35
C PHE A 803 25.63 41.88 13.20
N SER A 804 26.21 41.79 14.41
CA SER A 804 26.36 42.92 15.32
C SER A 804 27.64 43.70 15.04
N TRP A 805 27.54 44.78 14.25
CA TRP A 805 28.63 45.76 14.05
C TRP A 805 29.09 46.42 15.36
N SER A 806 28.29 46.32 16.43
CA SER A 806 28.58 46.76 17.79
C SER A 806 29.61 45.88 18.51
N ASN A 807 29.77 44.61 18.12
CA ASN A 807 30.62 43.64 18.82
C ASN A 807 32.11 43.71 18.43
N LEU A 808 32.51 44.59 17.51
CA LEU A 808 33.91 44.80 17.17
C LEU A 808 34.62 45.62 18.27
N GLU A 809 35.52 44.99 19.06
CA GLU A 809 36.32 45.64 20.13
C GLU A 809 37.36 46.66 19.59
N TRP A 810 36.89 47.75 19.00
CA TRP A 810 37.73 48.73 18.28
C TRP A 810 38.57 49.65 19.20
N THR A 811 38.56 49.42 20.51
CA THR A 811 38.87 50.44 21.52
C THR A 811 40.25 50.35 22.18
N LYS A 812 41.07 49.32 21.90
CA LYS A 812 42.40 49.17 22.55
C LYS A 812 43.59 48.89 21.64
N GLN A 813 43.45 48.17 20.53
CA GLN A 813 44.62 47.78 19.72
C GLN A 813 45.11 48.87 18.74
N HIS A 814 44.22 49.47 17.94
CA HIS A 814 44.64 50.44 16.91
C HIS A 814 45.15 51.77 17.45
N GLN A 815 44.57 52.31 18.55
CA GLN A 815 45.15 53.46 19.25
C GLN A 815 46.58 53.15 19.74
N ASN A 816 46.81 51.96 20.30
CA ASN A 816 48.13 51.53 20.74
C ASN A 816 49.11 51.31 19.58
N ARG A 817 48.70 50.77 18.42
CA ARG A 817 49.59 50.71 17.23
C ARG A 817 49.96 52.13 16.76
N SER A 818 48.99 53.01 16.57
CA SER A 818 49.22 54.40 16.14
C SER A 818 50.14 55.18 17.10
N GLN A 819 49.92 55.04 18.42
CA GLN A 819 50.83 55.60 19.42
C GLN A 819 52.22 54.94 19.38
N ARG A 820 52.33 53.60 19.26
CA ARG A 820 53.63 52.91 19.17
C ARG A 820 54.43 53.33 17.94
N ASP A 821 53.80 53.53 16.78
CA ASP A 821 54.51 53.90 15.56
C ASP A 821 54.83 55.41 15.49
N ARG A 822 53.98 56.27 16.08
CA ARG A 822 54.36 57.66 16.42
C ARG A 822 55.55 57.69 17.38
N ILE A 823 55.54 56.87 18.44
CA ILE A 823 56.63 56.75 19.41
C ILE A 823 57.92 56.22 18.76
N LYS A 824 57.87 55.19 17.90
CA LYS A 824 59.03 54.73 17.12
C LYS A 824 59.60 55.84 16.24
N THR A 825 58.74 56.64 15.62
CA THR A 825 59.16 57.75 14.73
C THR A 825 59.82 58.88 15.53
N VAL A 826 59.21 59.30 16.65
CA VAL A 826 59.79 60.29 17.57
C VAL A 826 61.09 59.78 18.20
N LEU A 827 61.17 58.50 18.58
CA LEU A 827 62.40 57.88 19.09
C LEU A 827 63.49 57.80 18.02
N LYS A 828 63.17 57.59 16.74
CA LYS A 828 64.15 57.68 15.64
C LYS A 828 64.74 59.09 15.50
N VAL A 829 63.93 60.13 15.68
CA VAL A 829 64.39 61.53 15.64
C VAL A 829 65.20 61.88 16.89
N GLN A 830 64.78 61.42 18.08
CA GLN A 830 65.50 61.71 19.34
C GLN A 830 66.79 60.87 19.52
N SER A 831 66.89 59.69 18.91
CA SER A 831 68.07 58.81 19.05
C SER A 831 69.34 59.39 18.42
N GLN A 832 69.23 60.34 17.49
CA GLN A 832 70.38 61.07 16.94
C GLN A 832 70.96 62.15 17.88
N GLN A 833 70.31 62.51 18.99
CA GLN A 833 70.75 63.64 19.84
C GLN A 833 71.15 63.32 21.29
N ARG A 834 70.96 62.10 21.81
CA ARG A 834 71.25 61.80 23.24
C ARG A 834 72.03 60.51 23.52
N GLY A 835 73.21 60.37 22.91
CA GLY A 835 74.18 59.33 23.30
C GLY A 835 75.17 59.79 24.38
N ARG A 836 74.82 59.72 25.68
CA ARG A 836 75.80 59.80 26.80
C ARG A 836 75.25 59.34 28.18
N ARG A 837 75.96 58.38 28.78
CA ARG A 837 76.01 57.94 30.21
C ARG A 837 74.88 57.02 30.77
N TYR A 838 75.33 55.87 31.33
CA TYR A 838 75.06 55.20 32.63
C TYR A 838 73.71 55.43 33.39
N GLN A 839 73.12 54.48 34.16
CA GLN A 839 73.58 53.17 34.70
C GLN A 839 72.38 52.25 35.09
N VAL A 840 72.65 50.99 35.47
CA VAL A 840 71.72 49.99 36.09
C VAL A 840 71.87 50.01 37.65
N PRO A 841 71.05 49.35 38.55
CA PRO A 841 70.29 48.10 38.37
C PRO A 841 68.92 47.88 39.11
N SER A 842 68.32 46.72 38.81
CA SER A 842 67.30 45.85 39.49
C SER A 842 66.82 46.04 40.95
N GLN A 843 65.54 45.67 41.23
CA GLN A 843 65.05 44.53 42.08
C GLN A 843 63.53 44.67 42.42
N THR A 844 62.79 43.80 43.15
CA THR A 844 62.40 42.36 42.98
C THR A 844 61.28 41.97 43.99
N LYS A 845 60.15 41.37 43.51
CA LYS A 845 59.12 40.51 44.21
C LYS A 845 58.48 40.86 45.59
N LEU A 846 57.17 40.55 45.68
CA LEU A 846 56.40 39.75 46.69
C LEU A 846 54.98 40.38 46.86
N ILE A 847 53.81 39.75 47.01
CA ILE A 847 53.21 38.40 47.08
C ILE A 847 52.08 38.45 48.16
N ASN A 848 50.95 37.79 47.85
CA ASN A 848 49.62 37.91 48.48
C ASN A 848 49.48 37.57 49.99
N LYS A 849 48.36 38.05 50.58
CA LYS A 849 47.56 37.29 51.57
C LYS A 849 46.06 37.62 51.44
N TRP A 850 45.18 36.80 52.03
CA TRP A 850 43.73 36.76 51.74
C TRP A 850 42.84 36.83 53.01
N SER A 851 41.60 37.32 52.82
CA SER A 851 40.38 37.08 53.61
C SER A 851 40.28 37.57 55.08
N ARG A 852 39.26 38.40 55.38
CA ARG A 852 37.99 37.99 56.06
C ARG A 852 36.97 39.14 56.14
N LEU A 853 35.69 38.77 56.19
CA LEU A 853 34.46 39.58 56.44
C LEU A 853 33.86 39.11 57.82
N PRO A 854 32.81 39.72 58.46
CA PRO A 854 31.59 40.27 57.81
C PRO A 854 30.78 41.43 58.49
N LEU A 855 29.78 41.92 57.73
CA LEU A 855 28.41 42.38 58.11
C LEU A 855 28.11 43.37 59.27
N THR A 856 27.47 44.51 58.92
CA THR A 856 26.22 45.09 59.51
C THR A 856 25.86 46.43 58.80
N VAL A 857 24.74 47.12 59.09
CA VAL A 857 23.40 46.98 58.45
C VAL A 857 22.57 48.29 58.62
N HIS A 858 21.46 48.46 57.86
CA HIS A 858 20.44 49.55 57.87
C HIS A 858 20.76 50.91 57.18
N MET A 859 19.79 51.70 56.66
CA MET A 859 18.52 51.41 55.91
C MET A 859 17.80 52.73 55.50
N PHE A 860 17.36 52.86 54.23
CA PHE A 860 16.16 53.63 53.75
C PHE A 860 16.04 55.15 54.10
N PRO A 861 15.04 55.93 53.60
CA PRO A 861 13.90 55.65 52.70
C PRO A 861 14.22 55.64 51.20
#